data_AF-A0A554JJ91-F1
#
_entry.id   AF-A0A554JJ91-F1
#
_cell.length_a   1.000
_cell.length_b   1.000
_cell.length_c   1.000
_cell.angle_alpha   90.00
_cell.angle_beta   90.00
_cell.angle_gamma   90.00
#
_symmetry.space_group_name_H-M   'P 1'
#
loop_
_entity.id
_entity.type
_entity.pdbx_description
1 polymer ?
#
loop_
_entity_poly.entity_id
_entity_poly.type
_entity_poly.pdbx_seq_one_letter_code
_entity_poly.pdbx_strand_id
1 'polypeptide(L)'
;MPTRDYPLEKVRNFGIIAHIDAGKTTTSERVLFYTGSQHKIGEVHEGETTTDWMEQERERGITITAAAITCFWSKTNVTDKKDLSQKYRFNIIDTPGHIDFTVEVKRSMRVLDGAVVVFDGVAGVEPQSETNWRYADEAQVPRVCFINKMDRTGASFEKSYASILDRLTKHAVRMQLPIGAESNFEGVIDLLTMKAYKFEGEMGSVVVEYEIPLNLKADADKYHSQLVEKIVENDEALMSSYLDGKEPSMEELKATLRKAVITNKIFPVYTGSALKNKGVQLVLDAVVDLLPSPLDMPPVTGINPKTGEPIQRHADDSEPFCALAFKLQADPFVGQLTFFRVYSGTVEAGSYMYNSTTGSKERVGRIVRLQANEREEVKKVYAGEIAAAVGLKETRTSHTLCDENNPIILEQIKFPEPVISLRIEPKTKADQEKMGMAMKKLADEDPTFKVTTDSETMETLISGMGELHLEILVDRMKREFGVEANVGKPQVAYRETIQQEAEAEGKYIKQTGGKGQYGHVRLRIKPMEPLEEGGKIKKNVTREDHFEFINNIKGGVVPNEFIGPVEDGVREALDRGIVAGFKMVDVSVELYDGSYHDVDSSEIAFKIAASMGFKEAAKSARPVLLEPIMKVEVVTPEKFMGDITGSLNSKRGQIEGMEERGLARAVKAKVPLSEMFGYTTSLRSMTEGRASFTMEFDHYEVVPPNVAATIIAGRK
;
A
#
# COMPACT_ATOMS: atom_id res chain seq x y z
N MET A 1 7.59 -31.96 -23.10
CA MET A 1 7.60 -30.48 -23.10
C MET A 1 6.44 -30.03 -22.23
N PRO A 2 6.57 -29.01 -21.38
CA PRO A 2 5.44 -28.59 -20.57
C PRO A 2 4.31 -28.15 -21.50
N THR A 3 3.12 -28.69 -21.28
CA THR A 3 1.83 -28.37 -21.93
C THR A 3 1.37 -26.97 -21.51
N ARG A 4 2.16 -25.94 -21.81
CA ARG A 4 1.80 -24.55 -21.61
C ARG A 4 1.24 -24.00 -22.91
N ASP A 5 0.09 -23.34 -22.83
CA ASP A 5 -0.53 -22.70 -23.99
C ASP A 5 0.31 -21.52 -24.50
N TYR A 6 1.07 -20.87 -23.61
CA TYR A 6 1.94 -19.74 -23.92
C TYR A 6 3.29 -19.88 -23.20
N PRO A 7 4.42 -19.64 -23.88
CA PRO A 7 5.74 -19.61 -23.24
C PRO A 7 5.90 -18.38 -22.35
N LEU A 8 6.73 -18.49 -21.30
CA LEU A 8 7.02 -17.40 -20.35
C LEU A 8 7.51 -16.12 -21.02
N GLU A 9 8.32 -16.25 -22.08
CA GLU A 9 8.83 -15.13 -22.89
C GLU A 9 7.71 -14.25 -23.46
N LYS A 10 6.49 -14.80 -23.62
CA LYS A 10 5.31 -14.12 -24.17
C LYS A 10 4.32 -13.67 -23.09
N VAL A 11 4.68 -13.76 -21.82
CA VAL A 11 3.89 -13.22 -20.71
C VAL A 11 4.34 -11.79 -20.41
N ARG A 12 3.39 -10.88 -20.19
CA ARG A 12 3.62 -9.53 -19.68
C ARG A 12 2.73 -9.31 -18.47
N ASN A 13 3.34 -9.14 -17.30
CA ASN A 13 2.64 -8.74 -16.08
C ASN A 13 2.88 -7.24 -15.88
N PHE A 14 1.86 -6.41 -16.13
CA PHE A 14 2.04 -4.97 -16.01
C PHE A 14 0.84 -4.26 -15.39
N GLY A 15 1.12 -3.16 -14.70
CA GLY A 15 0.08 -2.30 -14.13
C GLY A 15 -0.22 -1.10 -15.00
N ILE A 16 -1.44 -0.58 -14.92
CA ILE A 16 -1.76 0.76 -15.44
C ILE A 16 -1.88 1.69 -14.24
N ILE A 17 -1.10 2.77 -14.24
CA ILE A 17 -0.96 3.67 -13.11
C ILE A 17 -1.10 5.10 -13.62
N ALA A 18 -1.87 5.93 -12.91
CA ALA A 18 -2.09 7.32 -13.32
C ALA A 18 -2.52 8.19 -12.14
N HIS A 19 -2.52 9.51 -12.37
CA HIS A 19 -3.30 10.43 -11.55
C HIS A 19 -4.81 10.18 -11.71
N ILE A 20 -5.60 10.71 -10.77
CA ILE A 20 -7.06 10.74 -10.90
C ILE A 20 -7.43 11.46 -12.20
N ASP A 21 -8.46 10.99 -12.89
CA ASP A 21 -8.92 11.55 -14.16
C ASP A 21 -7.93 11.53 -15.34
N ALA A 22 -6.67 11.11 -15.23
CA ALA A 22 -5.74 11.03 -16.37
C ALA A 22 -6.19 10.02 -17.47
N GLY A 23 -7.28 9.29 -17.22
CA GLY A 23 -7.89 8.35 -18.17
C GLY A 23 -7.35 6.93 -18.05
N LYS A 24 -6.95 6.52 -16.85
CA LYS A 24 -6.49 5.17 -16.53
C LYS A 24 -7.55 4.10 -16.85
N THR A 25 -8.72 4.19 -16.22
CA THR A 25 -9.86 3.27 -16.45
C THR A 25 -10.25 3.26 -17.93
N THR A 26 -10.33 4.43 -18.57
CA THR A 26 -10.60 4.51 -20.01
C THR A 26 -9.54 3.78 -20.83
N THR A 27 -8.26 3.90 -20.46
CA THR A 27 -7.18 3.17 -21.13
C THR A 27 -7.34 1.68 -20.91
N SER A 28 -7.59 1.22 -19.68
CA SER A 28 -7.84 -0.20 -19.35
C SER A 28 -8.97 -0.80 -20.19
N GLU A 29 -10.12 -0.12 -20.29
CA GLU A 29 -11.26 -0.56 -21.11
C GLU A 29 -10.90 -0.64 -22.60
N ARG A 30 -10.09 0.30 -23.11
CA ARG A 30 -9.59 0.24 -24.50
C ARG A 30 -8.67 -0.96 -24.70
N VAL A 31 -7.83 -1.29 -23.72
CA VAL A 31 -7.00 -2.50 -23.80
C VAL A 31 -7.89 -3.73 -23.91
N LEU A 32 -8.91 -3.88 -23.07
CA LEU A 32 -9.83 -5.02 -23.10
C LEU A 32 -10.59 -5.15 -24.42
N PHE A 33 -10.99 -4.02 -25.01
CA PHE A 33 -11.62 -4.00 -26.31
C PHE A 33 -10.67 -4.43 -27.44
N TYR A 34 -9.46 -3.85 -27.49
CA TYR A 34 -8.51 -4.15 -28.56
C TYR A 34 -7.94 -5.57 -28.48
N THR A 35 -7.82 -6.15 -27.29
CA THR A 35 -7.45 -7.55 -27.10
C THR A 35 -8.59 -8.52 -27.45
N GLY A 36 -9.80 -8.00 -27.73
CA GLY A 36 -10.99 -8.80 -28.02
C GLY A 36 -11.57 -9.52 -26.80
N SER A 37 -11.13 -9.14 -25.59
CA SER A 37 -11.70 -9.64 -24.33
C SER A 37 -13.11 -9.09 -24.09
N GLN A 38 -13.45 -7.98 -24.77
CA GLN A 38 -14.78 -7.40 -24.77
C GLN A 38 -15.23 -7.01 -26.17
N HIS A 39 -16.51 -7.23 -26.46
CA HIS A 39 -17.14 -6.87 -27.73
C HIS A 39 -17.86 -5.52 -27.71
N LYS A 40 -18.02 -4.92 -26.52
CA LYS A 40 -18.56 -3.57 -26.31
C LYS A 40 -17.62 -2.82 -25.37
N ILE A 41 -17.52 -1.51 -25.58
CA ILE A 41 -16.78 -0.62 -24.70
C ILE A 41 -17.78 -0.01 -23.72
N GLY A 42 -17.49 -0.11 -22.42
CA GLY A 42 -18.19 0.69 -21.41
C GLY A 42 -17.65 2.12 -21.37
N GLU A 43 -18.53 3.12 -21.31
CA GLU A 43 -18.12 4.50 -21.03
C GLU A 43 -18.10 4.77 -19.51
N VAL A 44 -16.99 5.34 -19.03
CA VAL A 44 -16.80 5.70 -17.60
C VAL A 44 -17.87 6.67 -17.13
N HIS A 45 -18.30 7.60 -17.99
CA HIS A 45 -19.31 8.61 -17.67
C HIS A 45 -20.73 8.04 -17.57
N GLU A 46 -20.97 6.86 -18.13
CA GLU A 46 -22.27 6.16 -18.09
C GLU A 46 -22.29 5.06 -17.02
N GLY A 47 -21.18 4.85 -16.30
CA GLY A 47 -21.05 3.83 -15.25
C GLY A 47 -21.00 2.39 -15.77
N GLU A 48 -20.70 2.19 -17.06
CA GLU A 48 -20.70 0.87 -17.72
C GLU A 48 -19.33 0.17 -17.71
N THR A 49 -18.36 0.66 -16.93
CA THR A 49 -17.00 0.11 -16.87
C THR A 49 -16.95 -1.26 -16.21
N THR A 50 -16.09 -2.12 -16.76
CA THR A 50 -15.86 -3.48 -16.30
C THR A 50 -14.78 -3.56 -15.22
N THR A 51 -13.76 -2.70 -15.29
CA THR A 51 -12.69 -2.68 -14.27
C THR A 51 -13.18 -2.11 -12.94
N ASP A 52 -14.02 -1.07 -12.99
CA ASP A 52 -14.67 -0.47 -11.81
C ASP A 52 -16.02 -1.17 -11.58
N TRP A 53 -15.96 -2.31 -10.87
CA TRP A 53 -17.10 -3.20 -10.63
C TRP A 53 -17.94 -2.79 -9.41
N MET A 54 -17.36 -2.03 -8.49
CA MET A 54 -18.08 -1.55 -7.31
C MET A 54 -18.99 -0.38 -7.67
N GLU A 55 -20.20 -0.32 -7.08
CA GLU A 55 -21.11 0.82 -7.26
C GLU A 55 -20.45 2.14 -6.82
N GLN A 56 -19.64 2.10 -5.75
CA GLN A 56 -18.94 3.27 -5.22
C GLN A 56 -17.90 3.82 -6.20
N GLU A 57 -17.23 2.95 -6.96
CA GLU A 57 -16.26 3.37 -7.98
C GLU A 57 -16.97 4.11 -9.12
N ARG A 58 -18.14 3.61 -9.54
CA ARG A 58 -18.98 4.21 -10.59
C ARG A 58 -19.61 5.52 -10.17
N GLU A 59 -20.15 5.60 -8.95
CA GLU A 59 -20.78 6.82 -8.41
C GLU A 59 -19.78 7.98 -8.25
N ARG A 60 -18.55 7.66 -7.84
CA ARG A 60 -17.51 8.67 -7.56
C ARG A 60 -16.54 8.89 -8.72
N GLY A 61 -16.57 8.04 -9.75
CA GLY A 61 -15.64 8.09 -10.90
C GLY A 61 -14.19 7.80 -10.54
N ILE A 62 -13.93 7.02 -9.49
CA ILE A 62 -12.58 6.67 -9.02
C ILE A 62 -12.43 5.15 -8.86
N THR A 63 -11.27 4.61 -9.23
CA THR A 63 -10.92 3.22 -8.90
C THR A 63 -10.48 3.12 -7.45
N ILE A 64 -11.10 2.21 -6.71
CA ILE A 64 -10.87 1.95 -5.28
C ILE A 64 -10.06 0.67 -5.09
N THR A 65 -10.39 -0.41 -5.81
CA THR A 65 -9.70 -1.69 -5.69
C THR A 65 -8.96 -2.07 -6.96
N ALA A 66 -7.79 -2.71 -6.84
CA ALA A 66 -7.05 -3.06 -8.03
C ALA A 66 -7.69 -4.23 -8.81
N ALA A 67 -7.96 -4.07 -10.10
CA ALA A 67 -8.56 -5.14 -10.92
C ALA A 67 -7.46 -5.96 -11.62
N ALA A 68 -7.38 -7.26 -11.37
CA ALA A 68 -6.45 -8.16 -12.03
C ALA A 68 -7.14 -8.88 -13.20
N ILE A 69 -6.70 -8.61 -14.43
CA ILE A 69 -7.36 -9.08 -15.65
C ILE A 69 -6.35 -9.75 -16.59
N THR A 70 -6.69 -10.93 -17.10
CA THR A 70 -5.93 -11.58 -18.17
C THR A 70 -6.54 -11.28 -19.54
N CYS A 71 -5.73 -10.86 -20.50
CA CYS A 71 -6.13 -10.66 -21.89
C CYS A 71 -5.01 -11.10 -22.86
N PHE A 72 -5.33 -11.17 -24.15
CA PHE A 72 -4.41 -11.69 -25.17
C PHE A 72 -4.21 -10.68 -26.30
N TRP A 73 -2.97 -10.31 -26.56
CA TRP A 73 -2.61 -9.32 -27.57
C TRP A 73 -1.80 -9.93 -28.71
N SER A 74 -2.22 -9.65 -29.94
CA SER A 74 -1.38 -9.84 -31.13
C SER A 74 -0.95 -8.46 -31.60
N LYS A 75 0.33 -8.32 -31.94
CA LYS A 75 0.86 -7.02 -32.39
C LYS A 75 0.07 -6.46 -33.56
N THR A 76 -0.01 -5.14 -33.65
CA THR A 76 -0.82 -4.44 -34.67
C THR A 76 -0.47 -4.85 -36.10
N ASN A 77 0.80 -5.12 -36.38
CA ASN A 77 1.29 -5.51 -37.70
C ASN A 77 1.03 -6.98 -38.09
N VAL A 78 0.50 -7.80 -37.18
CA VAL A 78 0.19 -9.21 -37.46
C VAL A 78 -1.13 -9.33 -38.22
N THR A 79 -1.07 -9.92 -39.42
CA THR A 79 -2.23 -10.06 -40.30
C THR A 79 -3.22 -11.13 -39.80
N ASP A 80 -2.71 -12.25 -39.29
CA ASP A 80 -3.55 -13.30 -38.70
C ASP A 80 -3.58 -13.22 -37.17
N LYS A 81 -4.55 -12.46 -36.64
CA LYS A 81 -4.77 -12.32 -35.19
C LYS A 81 -5.37 -13.58 -34.54
N LYS A 82 -5.68 -14.63 -35.31
CA LYS A 82 -6.19 -15.91 -34.78
C LYS A 82 -5.07 -16.88 -34.43
N ASP A 83 -3.87 -16.69 -34.97
CA ASP A 83 -2.73 -17.54 -34.66
C ASP A 83 -2.28 -17.36 -33.19
N LEU A 84 -2.46 -18.42 -32.40
CA LEU A 84 -2.04 -18.47 -31.00
C LEU A 84 -0.52 -18.32 -30.86
N SER A 85 0.27 -18.72 -31.88
CA SER A 85 1.72 -18.60 -31.85
C SER A 85 2.18 -17.14 -31.82
N GLN A 86 1.37 -16.20 -32.33
CA GLN A 86 1.70 -14.77 -32.39
C GLN A 86 1.07 -13.96 -31.24
N LYS A 87 0.39 -14.61 -30.30
CA LYS A 87 -0.26 -13.97 -29.17
C LYS A 87 0.65 -13.89 -27.95
N TYR A 88 0.56 -12.75 -27.29
CA TYR A 88 1.14 -12.47 -25.99
C TYR A 88 0.04 -12.48 -24.94
N ARG A 89 0.35 -13.04 -23.76
CA ARG A 89 -0.56 -13.01 -22.62
C ARG A 89 -0.25 -11.79 -21.78
N PHE A 90 -1.25 -10.95 -21.57
CA PHE A 90 -1.18 -9.78 -20.72
C PHE A 90 -1.94 -10.05 -19.42
N ASN A 91 -1.25 -9.91 -18.30
CA ASN A 91 -1.87 -9.86 -16.98
C ASN A 91 -1.78 -8.41 -16.52
N ILE A 92 -2.93 -7.74 -16.53
CA ILE A 92 -3.05 -6.32 -16.24
C ILE A 92 -3.54 -6.16 -14.81
N ILE A 93 -2.89 -5.30 -14.04
CA ILE A 93 -3.42 -4.82 -12.77
C ILE A 93 -3.79 -3.34 -12.92
N ASP A 94 -5.07 -3.04 -12.91
CA ASP A 94 -5.53 -1.65 -12.91
C ASP A 94 -5.45 -1.09 -11.49
N THR A 95 -4.62 -0.09 -11.23
CA THR A 95 -4.29 0.36 -9.87
C THR A 95 -5.07 1.61 -9.46
N PRO A 96 -5.48 1.80 -8.19
CA PRO A 96 -6.12 3.04 -7.74
C PRO A 96 -5.25 4.29 -7.98
N GLY A 97 -5.89 5.40 -8.37
CA GLY A 97 -5.21 6.69 -8.56
C GLY A 97 -5.24 7.59 -7.31
N HIS A 98 -6.03 7.22 -6.29
CA HIS A 98 -6.26 8.04 -5.10
C HIS A 98 -5.29 7.71 -3.95
N ILE A 99 -4.91 8.72 -3.16
CA ILE A 99 -3.90 8.60 -2.10
C ILE A 99 -4.35 7.71 -0.93
N ASP A 100 -5.64 7.70 -0.63
CA ASP A 100 -6.20 6.89 0.47
C ASP A 100 -6.13 5.38 0.19
N PHE A 101 -5.89 4.98 -1.07
CA PHE A 101 -5.71 3.59 -1.51
C PHE A 101 -4.27 3.31 -1.93
N THR A 102 -3.30 4.06 -1.40
CA THR A 102 -1.85 3.87 -1.69
C THR A 102 -1.35 2.46 -1.35
N VAL A 103 -2.00 1.78 -0.43
CA VAL A 103 -1.72 0.38 -0.07
C VAL A 103 -1.95 -0.55 -1.26
N GLU A 104 -3.04 -0.37 -2.01
CA GLU A 104 -3.34 -1.14 -3.23
C GLU A 104 -2.28 -0.90 -4.31
N VAL A 105 -1.82 0.34 -4.45
CA VAL A 105 -0.73 0.68 -5.39
C VAL A 105 0.56 -0.02 -4.98
N LYS A 106 0.99 0.10 -3.71
CA LYS A 106 2.21 -0.57 -3.21
C LYS A 106 2.17 -2.09 -3.38
N ARG A 107 1.02 -2.72 -3.07
CA ARG A 107 0.82 -4.17 -3.26
C ARG A 107 0.93 -4.56 -4.73
N SER A 108 0.31 -3.78 -5.60
CA SER A 108 0.33 -4.02 -7.05
C SER A 108 1.75 -3.90 -7.60
N MET A 109 2.50 -2.84 -7.27
CA MET A 109 3.87 -2.64 -7.74
C MET A 109 4.79 -3.81 -7.41
N ARG A 110 4.61 -4.43 -6.24
CA ARG A 110 5.42 -5.59 -5.83
C ARG A 110 5.17 -6.84 -6.68
N VAL A 111 4.01 -6.94 -7.29
CA VAL A 111 3.55 -8.10 -8.06
C VAL A 111 3.69 -7.90 -9.55
N LEU A 112 3.99 -6.70 -10.01
CA LEU A 112 4.12 -6.37 -11.43
C LEU A 112 5.55 -6.52 -11.92
N ASP A 113 5.73 -6.92 -13.18
CA ASP A 113 7.04 -6.94 -13.83
C ASP A 113 7.32 -5.62 -14.55
N GLY A 114 6.28 -4.92 -15.02
CA GLY A 114 6.41 -3.60 -15.62
C GLY A 114 5.16 -2.74 -15.37
N ALA A 115 5.15 -1.53 -15.91
CA ALA A 115 3.97 -0.68 -15.83
C ALA A 115 3.82 0.30 -17.00
N VAL A 116 2.58 0.71 -17.24
CA VAL A 116 2.21 1.81 -18.13
C VAL A 116 1.76 2.99 -17.27
N VAL A 117 2.52 4.07 -17.30
CA VAL A 117 2.23 5.30 -16.56
C VAL A 117 1.48 6.27 -17.48
N VAL A 118 0.24 6.56 -17.15
CA VAL A 118 -0.65 7.41 -17.94
C VAL A 118 -0.63 8.85 -17.40
N PHE A 119 -0.43 9.80 -18.30
CA PHE A 119 -0.42 11.23 -18.02
C PHE A 119 -1.52 11.95 -18.80
N ASP A 120 -2.02 13.05 -18.26
CA ASP A 120 -2.97 13.92 -18.97
C ASP A 120 -2.21 14.84 -19.95
N GLY A 121 -2.65 14.91 -21.21
CA GLY A 121 -2.08 15.77 -22.25
C GLY A 121 -2.30 17.26 -22.02
N VAL A 122 -3.23 17.66 -21.14
CA VAL A 122 -3.51 19.04 -20.75
C VAL A 122 -2.72 19.42 -19.50
N ALA A 123 -2.79 18.59 -18.45
CA ALA A 123 -2.20 18.89 -17.14
C ALA A 123 -0.71 18.47 -17.03
N GLY A 124 -0.29 17.44 -17.77
CA GLY A 124 1.04 16.86 -17.69
C GLY A 124 1.23 16.03 -16.41
N VAL A 125 2.38 16.20 -15.75
CA VAL A 125 2.66 15.57 -14.47
C VAL A 125 1.88 16.24 -13.36
N GLU A 126 1.08 15.43 -12.68
CA GLU A 126 0.25 15.81 -11.54
C GLU A 126 0.76 15.20 -10.24
N PRO A 127 0.28 15.68 -9.07
CA PRO A 127 0.89 15.35 -7.77
C PRO A 127 0.88 13.85 -7.41
N GLN A 128 -0.22 13.14 -7.63
CA GLN A 128 -0.22 11.68 -7.45
C GLN A 128 0.61 10.95 -8.51
N SER A 129 0.87 11.56 -9.68
CA SER A 129 1.78 10.95 -10.67
C SER A 129 3.19 10.84 -10.08
N GLU A 130 3.65 11.87 -9.36
CA GLU A 130 4.95 11.87 -8.66
C GLU A 130 5.01 10.81 -7.55
N THR A 131 3.92 10.69 -6.77
CA THR A 131 3.82 9.67 -5.71
C THR A 131 3.87 8.25 -6.27
N ASN A 132 3.10 7.99 -7.33
CA ASN A 132 3.08 6.71 -8.01
C ASN A 132 4.42 6.38 -8.69
N TRP A 133 5.08 7.40 -9.25
CA TRP A 133 6.41 7.27 -9.81
C TRP A 133 7.43 6.85 -8.74
N ARG A 134 7.38 7.44 -7.55
CA ARG A 134 8.24 7.08 -6.42
C ARG A 134 8.05 5.63 -5.99
N TYR A 135 6.80 5.14 -5.92
CA TYR A 135 6.56 3.72 -5.59
C TYR A 135 7.09 2.76 -6.66
N ALA A 136 7.00 3.14 -7.93
CA ALA A 136 7.61 2.37 -9.00
C ALA A 136 9.14 2.39 -8.93
N ASP A 137 9.77 3.51 -8.53
CA ASP A 137 11.21 3.58 -8.27
C ASP A 137 11.62 2.70 -7.07
N GLU A 138 10.90 2.77 -5.95
CA GLU A 138 11.14 1.94 -4.77
C GLU A 138 11.06 0.44 -5.10
N ALA A 139 10.11 0.05 -5.96
CA ALA A 139 9.94 -1.33 -6.42
C ALA A 139 10.81 -1.69 -7.65
N GLN A 140 11.60 -0.75 -8.17
CA GLN A 140 12.41 -0.90 -9.39
C GLN A 140 11.62 -1.39 -10.62
N VAL A 141 10.36 -0.98 -10.76
CA VAL A 141 9.47 -1.43 -11.84
C VAL A 141 9.75 -0.68 -13.14
N PRO A 142 10.13 -1.38 -14.24
CA PRO A 142 10.25 -0.84 -15.59
C PRO A 142 8.95 -0.21 -16.09
N ARG A 143 9.05 0.93 -16.78
CA ARG A 143 7.88 1.74 -17.14
C ARG A 143 7.89 2.20 -18.60
N VAL A 144 6.70 2.22 -19.19
CA VAL A 144 6.38 2.94 -20.44
C VAL A 144 5.43 4.09 -20.09
N CYS A 145 5.66 5.27 -20.64
CA CYS A 145 4.83 6.45 -20.40
C CYS A 145 3.85 6.67 -21.54
N PHE A 146 2.61 7.04 -21.22
CA PHE A 146 1.56 7.35 -22.19
C PHE A 146 0.92 8.70 -21.88
N ILE A 147 1.15 9.70 -22.75
CA ILE A 147 0.47 11.00 -22.69
C ILE A 147 -0.88 10.84 -23.40
N ASN A 148 -1.94 10.78 -22.60
CA ASN A 148 -3.31 10.56 -23.04
C ASN A 148 -4.06 11.89 -23.27
N LYS A 149 -5.30 11.82 -23.74
CA LYS A 149 -6.20 12.97 -23.95
C LYS A 149 -5.66 14.05 -24.87
N MET A 150 -4.87 13.68 -25.88
CA MET A 150 -4.40 14.61 -26.90
C MET A 150 -5.52 15.27 -27.72
N ASP A 151 -6.77 14.78 -27.59
CA ASP A 151 -7.97 15.33 -28.20
C ASP A 151 -8.63 16.47 -27.40
N ARG A 152 -8.23 16.71 -26.15
CA ARG A 152 -8.80 17.77 -25.31
C ARG A 152 -8.27 19.15 -25.69
N THR A 153 -9.09 20.19 -25.52
CA THR A 153 -8.67 21.58 -25.66
C THR A 153 -7.57 21.91 -24.64
N GLY A 154 -6.49 22.56 -25.09
CA GLY A 154 -5.31 22.85 -24.29
C GLY A 154 -4.30 21.70 -24.24
N ALA A 155 -4.57 20.56 -24.88
CA ALA A 155 -3.64 19.43 -24.90
C ALA A 155 -2.35 19.78 -25.66
N SER A 156 -1.20 19.47 -25.06
CA SER A 156 0.11 19.77 -25.61
C SER A 156 1.13 18.73 -25.19
N PHE A 157 1.53 17.91 -26.17
CA PHE A 157 2.56 16.88 -25.96
C PHE A 157 3.87 17.48 -25.44
N GLU A 158 4.32 18.59 -26.02
CA GLU A 158 5.57 19.23 -25.59
C GLU A 158 5.52 19.75 -24.15
N LYS A 159 4.39 20.32 -23.70
CA LYS A 159 4.24 20.75 -22.30
C LYS A 159 4.19 19.56 -21.35
N SER A 160 3.42 18.53 -21.68
CA SER A 160 3.34 17.32 -20.85
C SER A 160 4.67 16.59 -20.80
N TYR A 161 5.37 16.44 -21.93
CA TYR A 161 6.70 15.85 -21.97
C TYR A 161 7.73 16.66 -21.19
N ALA A 162 7.74 17.99 -21.33
CA ALA A 162 8.61 18.85 -20.53
C ALA A 162 8.33 18.68 -19.03
N SER A 163 7.06 18.54 -18.63
CA SER A 163 6.71 18.29 -17.23
C SER A 163 7.22 16.94 -16.71
N ILE A 164 7.29 15.89 -17.54
CA ILE A 164 7.92 14.61 -17.19
C ILE A 164 9.41 14.81 -16.94
N LEU A 165 10.10 15.53 -17.83
CA LEU A 165 11.51 15.85 -17.68
C LEU A 165 11.81 16.70 -16.45
N ASP A 166 10.94 17.65 -16.13
CA ASP A 166 11.15 18.65 -15.08
C ASP A 166 10.64 18.23 -13.71
N ARG A 167 9.81 17.19 -13.60
CA ARG A 167 9.25 16.76 -12.31
C ARG A 167 9.58 15.31 -11.95
N LEU A 168 9.80 14.43 -12.94
CA LEU A 168 10.00 13.00 -12.71
C LEU A 168 11.42 12.55 -13.05
N THR A 169 11.84 12.69 -14.31
CA THR A 169 13.11 12.12 -14.75
C THR A 169 13.64 12.74 -16.04
N LYS A 170 14.94 13.03 -16.08
CA LYS A 170 15.64 13.46 -17.31
C LYS A 170 15.88 12.31 -18.30
N HIS A 171 15.61 11.06 -17.90
CA HIS A 171 15.78 9.85 -18.70
C HIS A 171 14.56 9.50 -19.57
N ALA A 172 13.52 10.35 -19.58
CA ALA A 172 12.39 10.18 -20.48
C ALA A 172 12.80 10.48 -21.92
N VAL A 173 12.32 9.67 -22.87
CA VAL A 173 12.65 9.80 -24.30
C VAL A 173 11.40 9.72 -25.15
N ARG A 174 11.27 10.62 -26.12
CA ARG A 174 10.15 10.63 -27.08
C ARG A 174 10.24 9.40 -27.99
N MET A 175 9.25 8.52 -27.94
CA MET A 175 9.09 7.46 -28.94
C MET A 175 8.18 7.88 -30.09
N GLN A 176 7.31 8.87 -29.85
CA GLN A 176 6.34 9.34 -30.82
C GLN A 176 6.26 10.86 -30.86
N LEU A 177 5.80 11.37 -32.01
CA LEU A 177 5.31 12.75 -32.16
C LEU A 177 3.83 12.75 -32.54
N PRO A 178 2.99 13.59 -31.92
CA PRO A 178 1.60 13.71 -32.34
C PRO A 178 1.49 14.45 -33.68
N ILE A 179 0.52 14.04 -34.50
CA ILE A 179 0.13 14.74 -35.72
C ILE A 179 -1.16 15.49 -35.42
N GLY A 180 -1.08 16.81 -35.36
CA GLY A 180 -2.13 17.68 -34.85
C GLY A 180 -2.25 17.67 -33.32
N ALA A 181 -3.19 18.43 -32.79
CA ALA A 181 -3.52 18.50 -31.38
C ALA A 181 -5.00 18.85 -31.21
N GLU A 182 -5.55 18.58 -30.03
CA GLU A 182 -6.95 18.84 -29.69
C GLU A 182 -7.90 18.16 -30.70
N SER A 183 -8.91 18.87 -31.18
CA SER A 183 -9.85 18.37 -32.20
C SER A 183 -9.16 17.94 -33.51
N ASN A 184 -7.98 18.47 -33.82
CA ASN A 184 -7.21 18.16 -35.02
C ASN A 184 -6.20 17.02 -34.82
N PHE A 185 -6.18 16.37 -33.65
CA PHE A 185 -5.31 15.23 -33.41
C PHE A 185 -5.73 14.03 -34.28
N GLU A 186 -4.92 13.71 -35.28
CA GLU A 186 -5.27 12.73 -36.33
C GLU A 186 -4.47 11.43 -36.25
N GLY A 187 -3.22 11.50 -35.79
CA GLY A 187 -2.32 10.35 -35.80
C GLY A 187 -1.03 10.59 -35.03
N VAL A 188 -0.08 9.69 -35.17
CA VAL A 188 1.24 9.76 -34.52
C VAL A 188 2.35 9.34 -35.47
N ILE A 189 3.54 9.91 -35.30
CA ILE A 189 4.78 9.51 -35.97
C ILE A 189 5.55 8.63 -34.99
N ASP A 190 5.90 7.41 -35.39
CA ASP A 190 6.87 6.57 -34.68
C ASP A 190 8.28 7.02 -35.05
N LEU A 191 9.00 7.54 -34.06
CA LEU A 191 10.35 8.07 -34.24
C LEU A 191 11.40 6.97 -34.39
N LEU A 192 11.13 5.74 -33.95
CA LEU A 192 12.09 4.65 -34.11
C LEU A 192 12.06 4.13 -35.54
N THR A 193 10.86 3.88 -36.08
CA THR A 193 10.69 3.35 -37.44
C THR A 193 10.56 4.41 -38.53
N MET A 194 10.45 5.69 -38.15
CA MET A 194 10.29 6.84 -39.04
C MET A 194 9.07 6.72 -39.97
N LYS A 195 7.93 6.31 -39.38
CA LYS A 195 6.65 6.09 -40.07
C LYS A 195 5.51 6.80 -39.36
N ALA A 196 4.51 7.28 -40.12
CA ALA A 196 3.30 7.88 -39.56
C ALA A 196 2.16 6.86 -39.53
N TYR A 197 1.32 6.96 -38.51
CA TYR A 197 0.17 6.07 -38.28
C TYR A 197 -1.10 6.87 -38.07
N LYS A 198 -2.14 6.52 -38.82
CA LYS A 198 -3.52 7.01 -38.66
C LYS A 198 -4.42 5.87 -38.19
N PHE A 199 -5.49 6.23 -37.52
CA PHE A 199 -6.42 5.28 -36.89
C PHE A 199 -7.79 5.43 -37.56
N GLU A 200 -8.18 4.40 -38.33
CA GLU A 200 -9.40 4.35 -39.12
C GLU A 200 -10.30 3.18 -38.68
N GLY A 201 -11.50 3.12 -39.26
CA GLY A 201 -12.49 2.09 -38.95
C GLY A 201 -13.26 2.35 -37.65
N GLU A 202 -14.19 1.44 -37.35
CA GLU A 202 -14.98 1.50 -36.13
C GLU A 202 -14.05 1.42 -34.91
N MET A 203 -14.17 2.39 -34.01
CA MET A 203 -13.34 2.52 -32.80
C MET A 203 -11.82 2.46 -33.07
N GLY A 204 -11.37 3.00 -34.21
CA GLY A 204 -9.95 3.08 -34.56
C GLY A 204 -9.27 1.72 -34.75
N SER A 205 -10.03 0.66 -35.02
CA SER A 205 -9.56 -0.73 -35.10
C SER A 205 -8.55 -0.99 -36.22
N VAL A 206 -8.50 -0.14 -37.24
CA VAL A 206 -7.58 -0.26 -38.37
C VAL A 206 -6.47 0.79 -38.24
N VAL A 207 -5.26 0.34 -37.92
CA VAL A 207 -4.07 1.19 -37.89
C VAL A 207 -3.45 1.18 -39.27
N VAL A 208 -3.41 2.35 -39.92
CA VAL A 208 -2.88 2.49 -41.28
C VAL A 208 -1.57 3.26 -41.24
N GLU A 209 -0.53 2.65 -41.79
CA GLU A 209 0.77 3.28 -41.98
C GLU A 209 0.75 4.21 -43.21
N TYR A 210 1.40 5.37 -43.10
CA TYR A 210 1.58 6.31 -44.20
C TYR A 210 2.86 7.15 -44.05
N GLU A 211 3.21 7.91 -45.08
CA GLU A 211 4.40 8.76 -45.09
C GLU A 211 4.27 9.96 -44.13
N ILE A 212 5.38 10.36 -43.51
CA ILE A 212 5.42 11.49 -42.60
C ILE A 212 5.05 12.79 -43.35
N PRO A 213 4.10 13.59 -42.83
CA PRO A 213 3.75 14.87 -43.41
C PRO A 213 4.98 15.79 -43.57
N LEU A 214 5.10 16.44 -44.73
CA LEU A 214 6.27 17.27 -45.07
C LEU A 214 6.57 18.36 -44.05
N ASN A 215 5.54 18.93 -43.41
CA ASN A 215 5.66 19.96 -42.39
C ASN A 215 6.25 19.44 -41.06
N LEU A 216 6.19 18.14 -40.79
CA LEU A 216 6.72 17.52 -39.56
C LEU A 216 8.00 16.70 -39.80
N LYS A 217 8.42 16.52 -41.06
CA LYS A 217 9.58 15.70 -41.41
C LYS A 217 10.87 16.20 -40.77
N ALA A 218 11.14 17.51 -40.81
CA ALA A 218 12.35 18.09 -40.21
C ALA A 218 12.41 17.89 -38.68
N ASP A 219 11.26 18.01 -38.00
CA ASP A 219 11.17 17.74 -36.56
C ASP A 219 11.34 16.24 -36.28
N ALA A 220 10.74 15.36 -37.08
CA ALA A 220 10.90 13.92 -36.96
C ALA A 220 12.36 13.49 -37.10
N ASP A 221 13.09 13.98 -38.11
CA ASP A 221 14.50 13.67 -38.33
C ASP A 221 15.38 14.15 -37.15
N LYS A 222 15.09 15.34 -36.63
CA LYS A 222 15.77 15.90 -35.46
C LYS A 222 15.56 15.03 -34.22
N TYR A 223 14.30 14.68 -33.91
CA TYR A 223 13.98 13.92 -32.71
C TYR A 223 14.34 12.43 -32.83
N HIS A 224 14.35 11.87 -34.04
CA HIS A 224 14.92 10.56 -34.32
C HIS A 224 16.41 10.50 -33.97
N SER A 225 17.18 11.49 -34.42
CA SER A 225 18.62 11.56 -34.11
C SER A 225 18.87 11.61 -32.59
N GLN A 226 18.07 12.39 -31.86
CA GLN A 226 18.13 12.45 -30.39
C GLN A 226 17.73 11.13 -29.71
N LEU A 227 16.71 10.44 -30.24
CA LEU A 227 16.29 9.13 -29.76
C LEU A 227 17.39 8.09 -29.95
N VAL A 228 17.99 8.02 -31.14
CA VAL A 228 19.09 7.09 -31.45
C VAL A 228 20.29 7.36 -30.55
N GLU A 229 20.69 8.62 -30.38
CA GLU A 229 21.77 9.03 -29.48
C GLU A 229 21.53 8.54 -28.04
N LYS A 230 20.32 8.76 -27.52
CA LYS A 230 19.93 8.30 -26.18
C LYS A 230 19.93 6.79 -26.03
N ILE A 231 19.56 6.05 -27.08
CA ILE A 231 19.59 4.58 -27.06
C ILE A 231 21.05 4.09 -27.00
N VAL A 232 21.92 4.59 -27.89
CA VAL A 232 23.30 4.10 -27.98
C VAL A 232 24.15 4.48 -26.76
N GLU A 233 23.83 5.57 -26.05
CA GLU A 233 24.46 5.93 -24.76
C GLU A 233 24.41 4.80 -23.70
N ASN A 234 23.52 3.82 -23.86
CA ASN A 234 23.36 2.69 -22.93
C ASN A 234 24.19 1.46 -23.28
N ASP A 235 24.93 1.48 -24.39
CA ASP A 235 25.84 0.41 -24.82
C ASP A 235 27.15 0.98 -25.39
N GLU A 236 28.27 0.74 -24.70
CA GLU A 236 29.57 1.32 -25.06
C GLU A 236 30.04 0.97 -26.48
N ALA A 237 29.75 -0.25 -26.95
CA ALA A 237 30.16 -0.70 -28.27
C ALA A 237 29.35 -0.03 -29.38
N LEU A 238 28.04 0.11 -29.18
CA LEU A 238 27.18 0.85 -30.11
C LEU A 238 27.48 2.34 -30.10
N MET A 239 27.74 2.94 -28.92
CA MET A 239 28.13 4.35 -28.81
C MET A 239 29.42 4.64 -29.59
N SER A 240 30.45 3.81 -29.44
CA SER A 240 31.70 3.97 -30.20
C SER A 240 31.46 3.86 -31.71
N SER A 241 30.68 2.87 -32.14
CA SER A 241 30.38 2.65 -33.57
C SER A 241 29.59 3.82 -34.17
N TYR A 242 28.65 4.39 -33.41
CA TYR A 242 27.85 5.53 -33.82
C TYR A 242 28.70 6.81 -33.95
N LEU A 243 29.63 7.05 -33.01
CA LEU A 243 30.58 8.16 -33.09
C LEU A 243 31.55 8.04 -34.28
N ASP A 244 31.87 6.81 -34.70
CA ASP A 244 32.64 6.52 -35.92
C ASP A 244 31.82 6.67 -37.21
N GLY A 245 30.55 7.07 -37.12
CA GLY A 245 29.65 7.31 -38.25
C GLY A 245 28.97 6.06 -38.80
N LYS A 246 28.95 4.95 -38.06
CA LYS A 246 28.19 3.74 -38.43
C LYS A 246 26.81 3.77 -37.79
N GLU A 247 25.77 3.79 -38.60
CA GLU A 247 24.39 3.71 -38.11
C GLU A 247 24.07 2.30 -37.57
N PRO A 248 23.59 2.18 -36.31
CA PRO A 248 23.16 0.91 -35.75
C PRO A 248 21.98 0.33 -36.51
N SER A 249 21.90 -1.00 -36.59
CA SER A 249 20.74 -1.67 -37.16
C SER A 249 19.49 -1.50 -36.27
N MET A 250 18.31 -1.62 -36.87
CA MET A 250 17.04 -1.55 -36.13
C MET A 250 16.92 -2.62 -35.03
N GLU A 251 17.50 -3.79 -35.25
CA GLU A 251 17.49 -4.88 -34.27
C GLU A 251 18.37 -4.55 -33.07
N GLU A 252 19.57 -4.00 -33.30
CA GLU A 252 20.47 -3.54 -32.24
C GLU A 252 19.86 -2.40 -31.43
N LEU A 253 19.20 -1.45 -32.09
CA LEU A 253 18.49 -0.35 -31.40
C LEU A 253 17.36 -0.87 -30.52
N LYS A 254 16.52 -1.79 -31.03
CA LYS A 254 15.41 -2.36 -30.26
C LYS A 254 15.90 -3.17 -29.06
N ALA A 255 16.93 -4.00 -29.25
CA ALA A 255 17.51 -4.79 -28.16
C ALA A 255 18.11 -3.91 -27.06
N THR A 256 18.85 -2.87 -27.45
CA THR A 256 19.47 -1.92 -26.51
C THR A 256 18.43 -1.09 -25.78
N LEU A 257 17.43 -0.58 -26.50
CA LEU A 257 16.31 0.15 -25.91
C LEU A 257 15.57 -0.72 -24.90
N ARG A 258 15.21 -1.96 -25.25
CA ARG A 258 14.54 -2.90 -24.32
C ARG A 258 15.37 -3.11 -23.05
N LYS A 259 16.67 -3.35 -23.17
CA LYS A 259 17.57 -3.51 -22.01
C LYS A 259 17.61 -2.26 -21.14
N ALA A 260 17.66 -1.07 -21.75
CA ALA A 260 17.64 0.20 -21.03
C ALA A 260 16.31 0.46 -20.31
N VAL A 261 15.18 0.05 -20.89
CA VAL A 261 13.85 0.14 -20.25
C VAL A 261 13.75 -0.79 -19.06
N ILE A 262 14.14 -2.07 -19.22
CA ILE A 262 14.08 -3.07 -18.13
C ILE A 262 15.00 -2.68 -16.96
N THR A 263 16.08 -1.96 -17.22
CA THR A 263 17.00 -1.48 -16.18
C THR A 263 16.68 -0.06 -15.67
N ASN A 264 15.50 0.49 -16.01
CA ASN A 264 15.05 1.84 -15.61
C ASN A 264 16.00 2.99 -16.03
N LYS A 265 16.80 2.81 -17.08
CA LYS A 265 17.70 3.86 -17.62
C LYS A 265 17.06 4.73 -18.69
N ILE A 266 16.01 4.24 -19.34
CA ILE A 266 15.22 4.97 -20.33
C ILE A 266 13.74 4.79 -20.01
N PHE A 267 12.98 5.89 -20.08
CA PHE A 267 11.52 5.87 -19.96
C PHE A 267 10.86 6.31 -21.27
N PRO A 268 10.40 5.37 -22.12
CA PRO A 268 9.86 5.68 -23.43
C PRO A 268 8.47 6.35 -23.32
N VAL A 269 8.29 7.48 -24.01
CA VAL A 269 7.07 8.29 -23.98
C VAL A 269 6.31 8.17 -25.28
N TYR A 270 5.10 7.63 -25.18
CA TYR A 270 4.10 7.49 -26.25
C TYR A 270 2.98 8.51 -26.06
N THR A 271 2.16 8.71 -27.09
CA THR A 271 1.08 9.70 -27.08
C THR A 271 -0.18 9.21 -27.77
N GLY A 272 -1.35 9.71 -27.36
CA GLY A 272 -2.61 9.32 -27.96
C GLY A 272 -3.85 9.88 -27.29
N SER A 273 -5.00 9.32 -27.68
CA SER A 273 -6.29 9.56 -27.05
C SER A 273 -7.03 8.24 -26.89
N ALA A 274 -7.12 7.76 -25.64
CA ALA A 274 -7.91 6.59 -25.31
C ALA A 274 -9.41 6.82 -25.59
N LEU A 275 -9.91 8.05 -25.42
CA LEU A 275 -11.31 8.38 -25.69
C LEU A 275 -11.64 8.33 -27.19
N LYS A 276 -10.77 8.91 -28.03
CA LYS A 276 -10.93 8.93 -29.49
C LYS A 276 -10.34 7.71 -30.20
N ASN A 277 -9.90 6.70 -29.46
CA ASN A 277 -9.44 5.43 -29.99
C ASN A 277 -8.17 5.53 -30.86
N LYS A 278 -7.22 6.41 -30.46
CA LYS A 278 -5.98 6.65 -31.22
C LYS A 278 -4.77 6.42 -30.34
N GLY A 279 -3.81 5.61 -30.82
CA GLY A 279 -2.50 5.43 -30.19
C GLY A 279 -2.38 4.28 -29.19
N VAL A 280 -3.48 3.86 -28.53
CA VAL A 280 -3.44 2.81 -27.50
C VAL A 280 -2.86 1.49 -28.04
N GLN A 281 -3.19 1.11 -29.28
CA GLN A 281 -2.67 -0.11 -29.91
C GLN A 281 -1.13 -0.10 -30.02
N LEU A 282 -0.53 1.05 -30.33
CA LEU A 282 0.93 1.20 -30.42
C LEU A 282 1.58 1.16 -29.03
N VAL A 283 0.88 1.60 -27.98
CA VAL A 283 1.33 1.40 -26.59
C VAL A 283 1.31 -0.08 -26.23
N LEU A 284 0.30 -0.85 -26.67
CA LEU A 284 0.25 -2.30 -26.45
C LEU A 284 1.37 -3.04 -27.19
N ASP A 285 1.72 -2.59 -28.40
CA ASP A 285 2.91 -3.09 -29.10
C ASP A 285 4.20 -2.76 -28.34
N ALA A 286 4.31 -1.55 -27.80
CA ALA A 286 5.42 -1.14 -26.94
C ALA A 286 5.53 -1.98 -25.66
N VAL A 287 4.40 -2.38 -25.05
CA VAL A 287 4.39 -3.30 -23.90
C VAL A 287 5.02 -4.64 -24.28
N VAL A 288 4.71 -5.17 -25.46
CA VAL A 288 5.36 -6.40 -25.94
C VAL A 288 6.85 -6.19 -26.13
N ASP A 289 7.24 -5.11 -26.81
CA ASP A 289 8.61 -4.87 -27.24
C ASP A 289 9.56 -4.42 -26.13
N LEU A 290 9.06 -3.65 -25.16
CA LEU A 290 9.90 -2.92 -24.21
C LEU A 290 9.72 -3.35 -22.76
N LEU A 291 8.53 -3.79 -22.34
CA LEU A 291 8.32 -4.26 -20.97
C LEU A 291 8.82 -5.71 -20.78
N PRO A 292 9.30 -6.05 -19.57
CA PRO A 292 9.88 -7.36 -19.28
C PRO A 292 8.84 -8.48 -19.31
N SER A 293 9.34 -9.67 -19.65
CA SER A 293 8.70 -10.94 -19.29
C SER A 293 9.14 -11.36 -17.88
N PRO A 294 8.46 -12.33 -17.24
CA PRO A 294 8.91 -12.87 -15.95
C PRO A 294 10.34 -13.42 -15.96
N LEU A 295 10.88 -13.80 -17.13
CA LEU A 295 12.25 -14.29 -17.29
C LEU A 295 13.30 -13.16 -17.31
N ASP A 296 12.88 -11.95 -17.70
CA ASP A 296 13.76 -10.78 -17.74
C ASP A 296 13.95 -10.16 -16.34
N MET A 297 13.13 -10.58 -15.36
CA MET A 297 13.18 -10.10 -13.99
C MET A 297 14.19 -10.89 -13.16
N PRO A 298 14.84 -10.26 -12.16
CA PRO A 298 15.74 -10.96 -11.26
C PRO A 298 14.99 -12.07 -10.48
N PRO A 299 15.67 -13.17 -10.14
CA PRO A 299 15.10 -14.21 -9.29
C PRO A 299 14.51 -13.65 -7.99
N VAL A 300 13.36 -14.17 -7.57
CA VAL A 300 12.74 -13.71 -6.33
C VAL A 300 13.57 -14.19 -5.15
N THR A 301 13.74 -13.32 -4.16
CA THR A 301 14.52 -13.60 -2.95
C THR A 301 13.59 -13.81 -1.76
N GLY A 302 13.99 -14.68 -0.84
CA GLY A 302 13.27 -14.96 0.40
C GLY A 302 14.19 -15.59 1.44
N ILE A 303 13.62 -15.99 2.57
CA ILE A 303 14.34 -16.55 3.71
C ILE A 303 13.81 -17.94 4.02
N ASN A 304 14.70 -18.89 4.33
CA ASN A 304 14.28 -20.18 4.86
C ASN A 304 13.74 -20.01 6.29
N PRO A 305 12.48 -20.38 6.59
CA PRO A 305 11.91 -20.20 7.93
C PRO A 305 12.61 -21.04 9.01
N LYS A 306 13.34 -22.11 8.64
CA LYS A 306 14.04 -22.99 9.60
C LYS A 306 15.48 -22.55 9.87
N THR A 307 16.20 -22.11 8.84
CA THR A 307 17.64 -21.78 8.96
C THR A 307 17.92 -20.28 8.99
N GLY A 308 16.99 -19.44 8.52
CA GLY A 308 17.20 -17.99 8.39
C GLY A 308 18.07 -17.60 7.19
N GLU A 309 18.51 -18.56 6.37
CA GLU A 309 19.39 -18.29 5.23
C GLU A 309 18.62 -17.74 4.02
N PRO A 310 19.24 -16.86 3.21
CA PRO A 310 18.61 -16.34 2.00
C PRO A 310 18.51 -17.43 0.92
N ILE A 311 17.33 -17.54 0.30
CA ILE A 311 17.02 -18.45 -0.80
C ILE A 311 16.58 -17.62 -2.00
N GLN A 312 16.95 -18.06 -3.21
CA GLN A 312 16.46 -17.51 -4.46
C GLN A 312 15.63 -18.53 -5.22
N ARG A 313 14.62 -18.06 -5.95
CA ARG A 313 13.79 -18.86 -6.85
C ARG A 313 13.74 -18.23 -8.24
N HIS A 314 13.98 -19.03 -9.27
CA HIS A 314 13.94 -18.59 -10.66
C HIS A 314 12.56 -18.84 -11.24
N ALA A 315 12.21 -18.05 -12.27
CA ALA A 315 10.96 -18.20 -12.99
C ALA A 315 10.97 -19.44 -13.89
N ASP A 316 10.87 -20.62 -13.28
CA ASP A 316 10.84 -21.93 -13.94
C ASP A 316 9.74 -22.81 -13.36
N ASP A 317 9.07 -23.58 -14.21
CA ASP A 317 7.98 -24.49 -13.82
C ASP A 317 8.46 -25.74 -13.08
N SER A 318 9.74 -26.10 -13.27
CA SER A 318 10.38 -27.26 -12.64
C SER A 318 10.95 -26.95 -11.26
N GLU A 319 11.10 -25.67 -10.90
CA GLU A 319 11.49 -25.27 -9.56
C GLU A 319 10.39 -25.55 -8.53
N PRO A 320 10.72 -25.63 -7.23
CA PRO A 320 9.72 -25.75 -6.18
C PRO A 320 8.70 -24.61 -6.21
N PHE A 321 7.43 -24.93 -5.94
CA PHE A 321 6.35 -23.95 -5.94
C PHE A 321 6.61 -22.81 -4.96
N CYS A 322 6.48 -21.57 -5.43
CA CYS A 322 6.55 -20.37 -4.63
C CYS A 322 5.64 -19.29 -5.22
N ALA A 323 4.77 -18.73 -4.40
CA ALA A 323 3.82 -17.69 -4.77
C ALA A 323 3.59 -16.69 -3.63
N LEU A 324 3.23 -15.47 -3.99
CA LEU A 324 2.86 -14.42 -3.03
C LEU A 324 1.36 -14.15 -3.14
N ALA A 325 0.63 -14.26 -2.03
CA ALA A 325 -0.74 -13.78 -1.93
C ALA A 325 -0.72 -12.26 -1.75
N PHE A 326 -1.36 -11.51 -2.65
CA PHE A 326 -1.23 -10.04 -2.67
C PHE A 326 -2.56 -9.30 -2.56
N LYS A 327 -3.68 -9.98 -2.83
CA LYS A 327 -5.02 -9.41 -2.69
C LYS A 327 -5.99 -10.47 -2.22
N LEU A 328 -6.84 -10.09 -1.27
CA LEU A 328 -8.01 -10.85 -0.88
C LEU A 328 -9.25 -10.12 -1.39
N GLN A 329 -10.27 -10.86 -1.79
CA GLN A 329 -11.53 -10.26 -2.21
C GLN A 329 -12.69 -11.17 -1.79
N ALA A 330 -13.70 -10.60 -1.16
CA ALA A 330 -14.93 -11.33 -0.87
C ALA A 330 -15.82 -11.35 -2.12
N ASP A 331 -16.03 -12.51 -2.71
CA ASP A 331 -16.99 -12.70 -3.80
C ASP A 331 -18.34 -13.24 -3.25
N PRO A 332 -19.49 -12.67 -3.67
CA PRO A 332 -20.80 -13.14 -3.22
C PRO A 332 -21.15 -14.59 -3.61
N PHE A 333 -20.58 -15.11 -4.71
CA PHE A 333 -20.95 -16.41 -5.26
C PHE A 333 -19.96 -17.52 -4.90
N VAL A 334 -18.65 -17.22 -4.91
CA VAL A 334 -17.60 -18.23 -4.65
C VAL A 334 -16.91 -18.10 -3.30
N GLY A 335 -17.26 -17.07 -2.51
CA GLY A 335 -16.65 -16.80 -1.22
C GLY A 335 -15.34 -16.02 -1.34
N GLN A 336 -14.42 -16.22 -0.39
CA GLN A 336 -13.17 -15.48 -0.36
C GLN A 336 -12.22 -15.95 -1.47
N LEU A 337 -11.87 -15.03 -2.36
CA LEU A 337 -10.85 -15.17 -3.39
C LEU A 337 -9.51 -14.67 -2.85
N THR A 338 -8.48 -15.49 -3.00
CA THR A 338 -7.10 -15.11 -2.69
C THR A 338 -6.30 -15.02 -3.96
N PHE A 339 -5.97 -13.81 -4.39
CA PHE A 339 -5.12 -13.58 -5.55
C PHE A 339 -3.67 -13.81 -5.19
N PHE A 340 -2.99 -14.59 -6.02
CA PHE A 340 -1.58 -14.89 -5.86
C PHE A 340 -0.84 -14.79 -7.19
N ARG A 341 0.42 -14.40 -7.12
CA ARG A 341 1.38 -14.47 -8.22
C ARG A 341 2.33 -15.62 -7.97
N VAL A 342 2.45 -16.53 -8.94
CA VAL A 342 3.43 -17.61 -8.90
C VAL A 342 4.77 -17.09 -9.41
N TYR A 343 5.82 -17.22 -8.60
CA TYR A 343 7.18 -16.86 -9.01
C TYR A 343 7.94 -18.08 -9.56
N SER A 344 7.77 -19.25 -8.94
CA SER A 344 8.41 -20.50 -9.35
C SER A 344 7.49 -21.69 -9.18
N GLY A 345 7.74 -22.75 -9.94
CA GLY A 345 7.00 -24.00 -9.91
C GLY A 345 5.59 -23.88 -10.47
N THR A 346 4.74 -24.83 -10.07
CA THR A 346 3.35 -24.90 -10.52
C THR A 346 2.42 -25.33 -9.40
N VAL A 347 1.14 -25.00 -9.52
CA VAL A 347 0.11 -25.46 -8.59
C VAL A 347 -1.12 -25.95 -9.34
N GLU A 348 -1.72 -27.02 -8.85
CA GLU A 348 -2.90 -27.65 -9.44
C GLU A 348 -4.14 -27.48 -8.56
N ALA A 349 -5.30 -27.30 -9.18
CA ALA A 349 -6.57 -27.26 -8.46
C ALA A 349 -6.83 -28.61 -7.78
N GLY A 350 -7.30 -28.57 -6.52
CA GLY A 350 -7.51 -29.75 -5.69
C GLY A 350 -6.29 -30.18 -4.86
N SER A 351 -5.13 -29.55 -5.08
CA SER A 351 -3.89 -29.82 -4.33
C SER A 351 -3.81 -29.05 -3.00
N TYR A 352 -2.66 -29.12 -2.33
CA TYR A 352 -2.39 -28.41 -1.09
C TYR A 352 -1.26 -27.39 -1.30
N MET A 353 -1.43 -26.19 -0.74
CA MET A 353 -0.38 -25.18 -0.63
C MET A 353 0.07 -25.10 0.83
N TYR A 354 1.37 -24.91 1.06
CA TYR A 354 1.90 -24.63 2.38
C TYR A 354 2.10 -23.13 2.54
N ASN A 355 1.43 -22.54 3.52
CA ASN A 355 1.63 -21.16 3.90
C ASN A 355 2.82 -21.09 4.87
N SER A 356 3.99 -20.72 4.35
CA SER A 356 5.23 -20.66 5.13
C SER A 356 5.27 -19.51 6.13
N THR A 357 4.40 -18.51 5.98
CA THR A 357 4.27 -17.40 6.92
C THR A 357 3.57 -17.83 8.22
N THR A 358 2.51 -18.64 8.12
CA THR A 358 1.73 -19.13 9.27
C THR A 358 2.12 -20.53 9.72
N GLY A 359 2.81 -21.29 8.85
CA GLY A 359 3.16 -22.68 9.06
C GLY A 359 2.00 -23.65 8.82
N SER A 360 0.91 -23.21 8.17
CA SER A 360 -0.29 -24.02 7.95
C SER A 360 -0.40 -24.56 6.53
N LYS A 361 -1.03 -25.74 6.40
CA LYS A 361 -1.26 -26.41 5.13
C LYS A 361 -2.72 -26.22 4.71
N GLU A 362 -2.93 -25.61 3.56
CA GLU A 362 -4.26 -25.22 3.08
C GLU A 362 -4.61 -25.95 1.79
N ARG A 363 -5.86 -26.41 1.67
CA ARG A 363 -6.34 -27.11 0.47
C ARG A 363 -6.86 -26.09 -0.53
N VAL A 364 -6.35 -26.14 -1.75
CA VAL A 364 -6.82 -25.31 -2.86
C VAL A 364 -8.00 -26.04 -3.51
N GLY A 365 -9.22 -25.56 -3.31
CA GLY A 365 -10.40 -26.20 -3.88
C GLY A 365 -10.46 -26.02 -5.39
N ARG A 366 -10.52 -24.75 -5.81
CA ARG A 366 -10.57 -24.33 -7.21
C ARG A 366 -9.65 -23.15 -7.43
N ILE A 367 -9.16 -23.02 -8.65
CA ILE A 367 -8.38 -21.86 -9.08
C ILE A 367 -9.12 -21.22 -10.25
N VAL A 368 -9.26 -19.90 -10.20
CA VAL A 368 -9.92 -19.10 -11.23
C VAL A 368 -8.97 -18.06 -11.80
N ARG A 369 -9.02 -17.88 -13.12
CA ARG A 369 -8.46 -16.71 -13.81
C ARG A 369 -9.60 -15.76 -14.13
N LEU A 370 -9.40 -14.47 -13.86
CA LEU A 370 -10.37 -13.43 -14.21
C LEU A 370 -10.04 -12.89 -15.60
N GLN A 371 -10.98 -13.06 -16.53
CA GLN A 371 -10.93 -12.48 -17.86
C GLN A 371 -12.08 -11.48 -17.99
N ALA A 372 -11.79 -10.19 -17.80
CA ALA A 372 -12.80 -9.13 -17.71
C ALA A 372 -13.90 -9.48 -16.69
N ASN A 373 -15.13 -9.76 -17.14
CA ASN A 373 -16.28 -10.14 -16.29
C ASN A 373 -16.45 -11.66 -16.13
N GLU A 374 -15.68 -12.48 -16.86
CA GLU A 374 -15.81 -13.94 -16.86
C GLU A 374 -14.77 -14.61 -15.96
N ARG A 375 -15.18 -15.74 -15.38
CA ARG A 375 -14.36 -16.56 -14.47
C ARG A 375 -14.01 -17.85 -15.19
N GLU A 376 -12.76 -17.97 -15.60
CA GLU A 376 -12.24 -19.20 -16.20
C GLU A 376 -11.70 -20.10 -15.08
N GLU A 377 -12.31 -21.28 -14.88
CA GLU A 377 -11.74 -22.28 -13.96
C GLU A 377 -10.53 -22.96 -14.59
N VAL A 378 -9.41 -22.96 -13.88
CA VAL A 378 -8.12 -23.43 -14.41
C VAL A 378 -7.58 -24.56 -13.56
N LYS A 379 -7.11 -25.62 -14.23
CA LYS A 379 -6.62 -26.83 -13.55
C LYS A 379 -5.22 -26.65 -12.98
N LYS A 380 -4.39 -25.85 -13.65
CA LYS A 380 -2.99 -25.67 -13.31
C LYS A 380 -2.57 -24.22 -13.58
N VAL A 381 -1.79 -23.66 -12.67
CA VAL A 381 -1.19 -22.33 -12.77
C VAL A 381 0.33 -22.50 -12.73
N TYR A 382 0.99 -21.83 -13.63
CA TYR A 382 2.43 -21.95 -13.84
C TYR A 382 3.21 -20.73 -13.33
N ALA A 383 4.54 -20.82 -13.30
CA ALA A 383 5.40 -19.69 -12.94
C ALA A 383 5.08 -18.42 -13.75
N GLY A 384 5.24 -17.24 -13.16
CA GLY A 384 4.94 -15.96 -13.80
C GLY A 384 3.45 -15.66 -14.03
N GLU A 385 2.52 -16.57 -13.70
CA GLU A 385 1.08 -16.34 -13.83
C GLU A 385 0.45 -15.75 -12.57
N ILE A 386 -0.67 -15.04 -12.76
CA ILE A 386 -1.52 -14.49 -11.70
C ILE A 386 -2.86 -15.21 -11.75
N ALA A 387 -3.35 -15.67 -10.60
CA ALA A 387 -4.64 -16.34 -10.47
C ALA A 387 -5.25 -16.10 -9.09
N ALA A 388 -6.50 -16.52 -8.90
CA ALA A 388 -7.16 -16.50 -7.60
C ALA A 388 -7.53 -17.90 -7.13
N ALA A 389 -7.16 -18.24 -5.89
CA ALA A 389 -7.54 -19.47 -5.22
C ALA A 389 -8.84 -19.29 -4.45
N VAL A 390 -9.71 -20.30 -4.52
CA VAL A 390 -10.93 -20.40 -3.72
C VAL A 390 -10.72 -21.39 -2.58
N GLY A 391 -11.05 -20.98 -1.35
CA GLY A 391 -11.11 -21.87 -0.19
C GLY A 391 -9.91 -21.82 0.76
N LEU A 392 -8.96 -20.90 0.55
CA LEU A 392 -7.92 -20.59 1.53
C LEU A 392 -8.55 -19.82 2.70
N LYS A 393 -8.29 -20.25 3.94
CA LYS A 393 -8.93 -19.75 5.16
C LYS A 393 -7.98 -18.88 5.99
N GLU A 394 -6.71 -19.26 6.06
CA GLU A 394 -5.69 -18.62 6.90
C GLU A 394 -4.75 -17.74 6.09
N THR A 395 -4.71 -17.91 4.77
CA THR A 395 -3.95 -17.03 3.90
C THR A 395 -4.44 -15.59 4.02
N ARG A 396 -3.50 -14.65 4.15
CA ARG A 396 -3.73 -13.21 4.18
C ARG A 396 -2.81 -12.53 3.17
N THR A 397 -3.05 -11.24 2.94
CA THR A 397 -2.19 -10.44 2.07
C THR A 397 -0.75 -10.43 2.59
N SER A 398 0.21 -10.56 1.67
CA SER A 398 1.65 -10.72 1.91
C SER A 398 2.09 -12.07 2.48
N HIS A 399 1.20 -13.05 2.60
CA HIS A 399 1.60 -14.42 2.95
C HIS A 399 2.26 -15.12 1.75
N THR A 400 3.26 -15.95 2.06
CA THR A 400 3.94 -16.79 1.06
C THR A 400 3.31 -18.17 1.01
N LEU A 401 2.93 -18.61 -0.18
CA LEU A 401 2.42 -19.94 -0.48
C LEU A 401 3.53 -20.71 -1.22
N CYS A 402 3.95 -21.86 -0.71
CA CYS A 402 5.07 -22.60 -1.27
C CYS A 402 4.94 -24.12 -1.13
N ASP A 403 5.92 -24.85 -1.65
CA ASP A 403 6.11 -26.28 -1.42
C ASP A 403 6.56 -26.56 0.02
N GLU A 404 5.90 -27.51 0.68
CA GLU A 404 6.14 -27.85 2.09
C GLU A 404 7.55 -28.39 2.36
N ASN A 405 8.13 -29.11 1.39
CA ASN A 405 9.47 -29.68 1.54
C ASN A 405 10.55 -28.63 1.28
N ASN A 406 10.21 -27.51 0.65
CA ASN A 406 11.12 -26.47 0.23
C ASN A 406 10.64 -25.08 0.68
N PRO A 407 10.43 -24.88 2.00
CA PRO A 407 9.78 -23.70 2.50
C PRO A 407 10.63 -22.44 2.30
N ILE A 408 9.98 -21.35 1.93
CA ILE A 408 10.57 -20.04 1.72
C ILE A 408 9.57 -18.98 2.19
N ILE A 409 10.04 -17.94 2.86
CA ILE A 409 9.25 -16.74 3.18
C ILE A 409 9.76 -15.62 2.27
N LEU A 410 8.91 -15.15 1.37
CA LEU A 410 9.20 -13.98 0.55
C LEU A 410 9.14 -12.70 1.41
N GLU A 411 9.79 -11.65 0.93
CA GLU A 411 9.75 -10.35 1.58
C GLU A 411 8.31 -9.86 1.77
N GLN A 412 7.93 -9.61 3.03
CA GLN A 412 6.59 -9.16 3.39
C GLN A 412 6.42 -7.65 3.11
N ILE A 413 5.24 -7.29 2.64
CA ILE A 413 4.88 -5.88 2.45
C ILE A 413 4.61 -5.28 3.84
N LYS A 414 5.42 -4.30 4.24
CA LYS A 414 5.18 -3.54 5.47
C LYS A 414 4.02 -2.58 5.25
N PHE A 415 2.96 -2.74 6.04
CA PHE A 415 1.83 -1.84 6.03
C PHE A 415 2.02 -0.74 7.09
N PRO A 416 1.70 0.52 6.76
CA PRO A 416 1.69 1.59 7.75
C PRO A 416 0.57 1.35 8.78
N GLU A 417 0.77 1.84 9.99
CA GLU A 417 -0.26 1.84 11.04
C GLU A 417 -1.37 2.84 10.69
N PRO A 418 -2.65 2.51 10.96
CA PRO A 418 -3.75 3.44 10.74
C PRO A 418 -3.63 4.66 11.65
N VAL A 419 -4.09 5.79 11.13
CA VAL A 419 -3.87 7.11 11.75
C VAL A 419 -5.16 7.83 12.13
N ILE A 420 -6.32 7.34 11.69
CA ILE A 420 -7.63 7.88 12.07
C ILE A 420 -8.46 6.77 12.67
N SER A 421 -9.15 7.04 13.79
CA SER A 421 -10.13 6.15 14.38
C SER A 421 -11.51 6.81 14.43
N LEU A 422 -12.54 6.06 14.04
CA LEU A 422 -13.96 6.44 14.12
C LEU A 422 -14.68 5.47 15.06
N ARG A 423 -15.62 6.00 15.86
CA ARG A 423 -16.58 5.14 16.55
C ARG A 423 -17.61 4.63 15.55
N ILE A 424 -17.92 3.34 15.60
CA ILE A 424 -19.03 2.74 14.87
C ILE A 424 -19.96 1.99 15.83
N GLU A 425 -21.27 2.22 15.67
CA GLU A 425 -22.31 1.58 16.47
C GLU A 425 -23.37 0.93 15.57
N PRO A 426 -23.77 -0.33 15.82
CA PRO A 426 -24.82 -0.96 15.03
C PRO A 426 -26.18 -0.34 15.37
N LYS A 427 -27.03 -0.12 14.37
CA LYS A 427 -28.39 0.42 14.62
C LYS A 427 -29.29 -0.57 15.34
N THR A 428 -29.09 -1.87 15.12
CA THR A 428 -29.89 -2.94 15.74
C THR A 428 -29.00 -4.06 16.28
N LYS A 429 -29.55 -4.91 17.16
CA LYS A 429 -28.85 -6.11 17.66
C LYS A 429 -28.52 -7.11 16.55
N ALA A 430 -29.37 -7.22 15.52
CA ALA A 430 -29.10 -8.09 14.37
C ALA A 430 -27.92 -7.57 13.54
N ASP A 431 -27.78 -6.23 13.46
CA ASP A 431 -26.64 -5.61 12.80
C ASP A 431 -25.34 -5.84 13.58
N GLN A 432 -25.38 -5.98 14.91
CA GLN A 432 -24.18 -6.22 15.72
C GLN A 432 -23.42 -7.50 15.31
N GLU A 433 -24.12 -8.61 15.11
CA GLU A 433 -23.50 -9.87 14.69
C GLU A 433 -22.94 -9.77 13.26
N LYS A 434 -23.72 -9.19 12.34
CA LYS A 434 -23.30 -8.98 10.95
C LYS A 434 -22.11 -8.03 10.85
N MET A 435 -22.11 -6.98 11.67
CA MET A 435 -21.06 -5.96 11.74
C MET A 435 -19.73 -6.59 12.16
N GLY A 436 -19.73 -7.47 13.17
CA GLY A 436 -18.52 -8.20 13.56
C GLY A 436 -17.95 -9.06 12.43
N MET A 437 -18.81 -9.75 11.67
CA MET A 437 -18.38 -10.54 10.52
C MET A 437 -17.87 -9.67 9.36
N ALA A 438 -18.55 -8.55 9.07
CA ALA A 438 -18.20 -7.62 8.01
C ALA A 438 -16.84 -6.97 8.28
N MET A 439 -16.66 -6.44 9.50
CA MET A 439 -15.41 -5.83 9.95
C MET A 439 -14.22 -6.79 9.87
N LYS A 440 -14.40 -8.06 10.28
CA LYS A 440 -13.35 -9.07 10.15
C LYS A 440 -12.96 -9.32 8.69
N LYS A 441 -13.93 -9.43 7.79
CA LYS A 441 -13.67 -9.64 6.36
C LYS A 441 -12.97 -8.44 5.72
N LEU A 442 -13.38 -7.23 6.07
CA LEU A 442 -12.75 -5.99 5.59
C LEU A 442 -11.32 -5.83 6.14
N ALA A 443 -11.07 -6.19 7.41
CA ALA A 443 -9.73 -6.16 7.99
C ALA A 443 -8.80 -7.24 7.39
N ASP A 444 -9.36 -8.40 7.04
CA ASP A 444 -8.61 -9.44 6.31
C ASP A 444 -8.23 -8.96 4.90
N GLU A 445 -9.10 -8.20 4.23
CA GLU A 445 -8.88 -7.61 2.90
C GLU A 445 -7.85 -6.46 2.94
N ASP A 446 -8.02 -5.54 3.89
CA ASP A 446 -7.13 -4.41 4.11
C ASP A 446 -6.47 -4.45 5.51
N PRO A 447 -5.22 -4.95 5.59
CA PRO A 447 -4.35 -4.84 6.76
C PRO A 447 -4.21 -3.46 7.42
N THR A 448 -4.51 -2.36 6.71
CA THR A 448 -4.51 -1.01 7.29
C THR A 448 -5.83 -0.64 7.97
N PHE A 449 -6.87 -1.47 7.83
CA PHE A 449 -8.11 -1.34 8.57
C PHE A 449 -8.05 -2.15 9.87
N LYS A 450 -8.04 -1.45 11.01
CA LYS A 450 -7.99 -2.08 12.34
C LYS A 450 -9.28 -1.86 13.11
N VAL A 451 -9.70 -2.88 13.85
CA VAL A 451 -10.92 -2.88 14.64
C VAL A 451 -10.54 -3.17 16.09
N THR A 452 -10.93 -2.29 16.99
CA THR A 452 -10.67 -2.41 18.42
C THR A 452 -11.93 -2.11 19.22
N THR A 453 -12.08 -2.72 20.40
CA THR A 453 -13.17 -2.40 21.32
C THR A 453 -12.60 -1.64 22.51
N ASP A 454 -13.19 -0.50 22.84
CA ASP A 454 -12.85 0.26 24.03
C ASP A 454 -13.32 -0.51 25.27
N SER A 455 -12.42 -0.80 26.21
CA SER A 455 -12.71 -1.64 27.38
C SER A 455 -13.58 -0.95 28.45
N GLU A 456 -13.72 0.38 28.40
CA GLU A 456 -14.46 1.17 29.37
C GLU A 456 -15.88 1.48 28.87
N THR A 457 -15.99 1.89 27.61
CA THR A 457 -17.28 2.21 26.99
C THR A 457 -17.92 1.00 26.28
N MET A 458 -17.15 -0.07 26.05
CA MET A 458 -17.54 -1.24 25.25
C MET A 458 -17.92 -0.89 23.81
N GLU A 459 -17.46 0.25 23.32
CA GLU A 459 -17.74 0.73 21.98
C GLU A 459 -16.73 0.19 20.98
N THR A 460 -17.17 0.04 19.73
CA THR A 460 -16.30 -0.41 18.65
C THR A 460 -15.68 0.78 17.94
N LEU A 461 -14.36 0.77 17.83
CA LEU A 461 -13.56 1.75 17.11
C LEU A 461 -12.99 1.09 15.85
N ILE A 462 -13.18 1.75 14.71
CA ILE A 462 -12.58 1.36 13.44
C ILE A 462 -11.49 2.36 13.07
N SER A 463 -10.34 1.88 12.61
CA SER A 463 -9.19 2.72 12.29
C SER A 463 -8.71 2.47 10.87
N GLY A 464 -8.27 3.53 10.18
CA GLY A 464 -7.85 3.47 8.78
C GLY A 464 -6.86 4.58 8.41
N MET A 465 -6.52 4.64 7.11
CA MET A 465 -5.49 5.54 6.57
C MET A 465 -5.97 6.98 6.35
N GLY A 466 -7.28 7.21 6.26
CA GLY A 466 -7.85 8.51 5.89
C GLY A 466 -9.36 8.55 6.09
N GLU A 467 -9.94 9.74 6.02
CA GLU A 467 -11.38 9.96 6.19
C GLU A 467 -12.19 9.27 5.09
N LEU A 468 -11.81 9.48 3.82
CA LEU A 468 -12.43 8.83 2.67
C LEU A 468 -12.28 7.30 2.70
N HIS A 469 -11.14 6.80 3.19
CA HIS A 469 -10.92 5.36 3.36
C HIS A 469 -11.96 4.77 4.31
N LEU A 470 -12.12 5.36 5.51
CA LEU A 470 -13.11 4.90 6.47
C LEU A 470 -14.55 5.08 5.99
N GLU A 471 -14.86 6.18 5.29
CA GLU A 471 -16.17 6.43 4.69
C GLU A 471 -16.56 5.31 3.73
N ILE A 472 -15.64 4.90 2.84
CA ILE A 472 -15.86 3.83 1.87
C ILE A 472 -16.02 2.49 2.58
N LEU A 473 -15.22 2.19 3.60
CA LEU A 473 -15.38 0.94 4.36
C LEU A 473 -16.72 0.85 5.09
N VAL A 474 -17.22 1.97 5.64
CA VAL A 474 -18.57 2.03 6.24
C VAL A 474 -19.64 1.81 5.18
N ASP A 475 -19.54 2.46 4.02
CA ASP A 475 -20.50 2.26 2.94
C ASP A 475 -20.47 0.82 2.40
N ARG A 476 -19.29 0.19 2.29
CA ARG A 476 -19.16 -1.24 1.95
C ARG A 476 -19.83 -2.13 2.98
N MET A 477 -19.65 -1.87 4.29
CA MET A 477 -20.39 -2.59 5.35
C MET A 477 -21.91 -2.52 5.14
N LYS A 478 -22.40 -1.33 4.76
CA LYS A 478 -23.82 -1.11 4.48
C LYS A 478 -24.31 -1.85 3.24
N ARG A 479 -23.63 -1.72 2.10
CA ARG A 479 -24.09 -2.27 0.82
C ARG A 479 -23.77 -3.76 0.64
N GLU A 480 -22.55 -4.18 0.95
CA GLU A 480 -22.09 -5.57 0.71
C GLU A 480 -22.57 -6.53 1.81
N PHE A 481 -22.65 -6.06 3.05
CA PHE A 481 -22.98 -6.90 4.20
C PHE A 481 -24.34 -6.59 4.82
N GLY A 482 -25.05 -5.57 4.31
CA GLY A 482 -26.37 -5.18 4.81
C GLY A 482 -26.34 -4.70 6.26
N VAL A 483 -25.26 -4.05 6.68
CA VAL A 483 -25.05 -3.57 8.06
C VAL A 483 -25.38 -2.09 8.15
N GLU A 484 -26.48 -1.76 8.82
CA GLU A 484 -26.79 -0.37 9.15
C GLU A 484 -26.07 0.05 10.44
N ALA A 485 -25.13 0.99 10.32
CA ALA A 485 -24.35 1.49 11.45
C ALA A 485 -24.36 3.03 11.50
N ASN A 486 -24.24 3.57 12.71
CA ASN A 486 -24.01 4.99 12.96
C ASN A 486 -22.52 5.22 13.18
N VAL A 487 -22.00 6.32 12.64
CA VAL A 487 -20.58 6.68 12.74
C VAL A 487 -20.45 7.93 13.61
N GLY A 488 -19.61 7.84 14.63
CA GLY A 488 -19.23 8.96 15.50
C GLY A 488 -18.14 9.84 14.87
N LYS A 489 -17.78 10.93 15.54
CA LYS A 489 -16.67 11.78 15.07
C LYS A 489 -15.31 11.08 15.25
N PRO A 490 -14.31 11.38 14.41
CA PRO A 490 -12.95 10.90 14.62
C PRO A 490 -12.41 11.25 16.01
N GLN A 491 -11.71 10.32 16.66
CA GLN A 491 -11.08 10.54 17.96
C GLN A 491 -9.58 10.20 17.91
N VAL A 492 -8.81 10.84 18.79
CA VAL A 492 -7.36 10.64 18.94
C VAL A 492 -7.10 9.65 20.07
N ALA A 493 -6.18 8.71 19.87
CA ALA A 493 -5.78 7.73 20.88
C ALA A 493 -4.80 8.34 21.90
N TYR A 494 -5.32 9.10 22.87
CA TYR A 494 -4.55 9.64 24.00
C TYR A 494 -4.04 8.55 24.95
N ARG A 495 -2.97 8.85 25.69
CA ARG A 495 -2.43 8.02 26.77
C ARG A 495 -2.26 8.84 28.04
N GLU A 496 -1.89 8.19 29.14
CA GLU A 496 -1.50 8.86 30.37
C GLU A 496 -0.11 8.42 30.82
N THR A 497 0.59 9.25 31.56
CA THR A 497 1.84 8.86 32.25
C THR A 497 1.98 9.65 33.54
N ILE A 498 3.05 9.38 34.28
CA ILE A 498 3.43 10.11 35.50
C ILE A 498 4.68 10.95 35.25
N GLN A 499 4.85 12.05 35.99
CA GLN A 499 6.03 12.92 35.85
C GLN A 499 6.98 12.88 37.04
N GLN A 500 6.54 12.30 38.17
CA GLN A 500 7.30 12.29 39.40
C GLN A 500 7.33 10.90 40.02
N GLU A 501 8.33 10.66 40.85
CA GLU A 501 8.39 9.47 41.68
C GLU A 501 7.38 9.59 42.83
N ALA A 502 6.65 8.50 43.09
CA ALA A 502 5.75 8.42 44.23
C ALA A 502 5.75 7.01 44.82
N GLU A 503 5.41 6.93 46.10
CA GLU A 503 5.29 5.67 46.82
C GLU A 503 3.88 5.55 47.40
N ALA A 504 3.34 4.34 47.42
CA ALA A 504 2.11 4.06 48.13
C ALA A 504 2.04 2.63 48.68
N GLU A 505 1.23 2.49 49.73
CA GLU A 505 0.89 1.21 50.34
C GLU A 505 -0.44 0.69 49.76
N GLY A 506 -0.39 -0.52 49.20
CA GLY A 506 -1.56 -1.27 48.75
C GLY A 506 -1.86 -2.38 49.75
N LYS A 507 -2.97 -2.28 50.47
CA LYS A 507 -3.35 -3.27 51.49
C LYS A 507 -4.80 -3.73 51.31
N TYR A 508 -4.98 -5.01 51.07
CA TYR A 508 -6.29 -5.65 50.93
C TYR A 508 -6.46 -6.69 52.03
N ILE A 509 -7.33 -6.38 53.00
CA ILE A 509 -7.71 -7.31 54.07
C ILE A 509 -9.22 -7.47 54.03
N LYS A 510 -9.70 -8.70 53.82
CA LYS A 510 -11.13 -9.02 53.85
C LYS A 510 -11.37 -10.30 54.61
N GLN A 511 -12.04 -10.18 55.75
CA GLN A 511 -12.63 -11.31 56.47
C GLN A 511 -14.09 -11.46 56.04
N THR A 512 -14.32 -12.23 54.98
CA THR A 512 -15.62 -12.88 54.78
C THR A 512 -15.65 -14.18 55.58
N GLY A 513 -16.83 -14.70 55.94
CA GLY A 513 -17.00 -15.92 56.76
C GLY A 513 -16.48 -17.25 56.18
N GLY A 514 -15.49 -17.21 55.27
CA GLY A 514 -14.74 -18.33 54.71
C GLY A 514 -13.22 -18.08 54.80
N LYS A 515 -12.41 -18.60 53.87
CA LYS A 515 -10.95 -18.31 53.82
C LYS A 515 -10.72 -16.79 53.74
N GLY A 516 -9.90 -16.25 54.65
CA GLY A 516 -9.55 -14.84 54.64
C GLY A 516 -8.81 -14.45 53.37
N GLN A 517 -8.81 -13.16 53.05
CA GLN A 517 -8.05 -12.59 51.95
C GLN A 517 -7.11 -11.54 52.51
N TYR A 518 -5.82 -11.73 52.28
CA TYR A 518 -4.76 -10.85 52.73
C TYR A 518 -3.76 -10.60 51.59
N GLY A 519 -3.53 -9.34 51.27
CA GLY A 519 -2.47 -8.91 50.35
C GLY A 519 -1.94 -7.57 50.80
N HIS A 520 -0.62 -7.42 50.89
CA HIS A 520 0.01 -6.17 51.28
C HIS A 520 1.31 -5.95 50.53
N VAL A 521 1.37 -4.86 49.77
CA VAL A 521 2.52 -4.46 48.96
C VAL A 521 2.80 -2.98 49.15
N ARG A 522 4.07 -2.60 49.02
CA ARG A 522 4.50 -1.22 48.89
C ARG A 522 5.20 -1.04 47.55
N LEU A 523 4.65 -0.12 46.78
CA LEU A 523 5.10 0.16 45.43
C LEU A 523 5.70 1.56 45.39
N ARG A 524 6.82 1.66 44.69
CA ARG A 524 7.38 2.93 44.25
C ARG A 524 7.24 2.99 42.74
N ILE A 525 6.66 4.05 42.22
CA ILE A 525 6.50 4.26 40.79
C ILE A 525 7.29 5.48 40.36
N LYS A 526 7.83 5.45 39.15
CA LYS A 526 8.53 6.57 38.53
C LYS A 526 8.36 6.54 37.01
N PRO A 527 8.58 7.67 36.32
CA PRO A 527 8.63 7.67 34.85
C PRO A 527 9.69 6.67 34.37
N MET A 528 9.36 5.92 33.32
CA MET A 528 10.26 4.93 32.74
C MET A 528 11.38 5.62 31.94
N GLU A 529 12.62 5.30 32.25
CA GLU A 529 13.79 5.83 31.53
C GLU A 529 14.12 4.94 30.33
N PRO A 530 14.48 5.48 29.14
CA PRO A 530 14.90 4.68 27.98
C PRO A 530 16.10 3.76 28.30
N LEU A 531 16.13 2.57 27.71
CA LEU A 531 17.29 1.68 27.78
C LEU A 531 18.41 2.23 26.87
N GLU A 532 19.63 2.37 27.39
CA GLU A 532 20.81 2.64 26.56
C GLU A 532 21.07 1.45 25.61
N GLU A 533 21.47 1.71 24.36
CA GLU A 533 21.78 0.67 23.36
C GLU A 533 22.84 -0.30 23.90
N GLY A 534 22.50 -1.59 24.01
CA GLY A 534 23.38 -2.63 24.55
C GLY A 534 23.33 -2.79 26.09
N GLY A 535 22.47 -2.05 26.77
CA GLY A 535 22.25 -2.19 28.22
C GLY A 535 21.72 -3.58 28.59
N LYS A 536 22.40 -4.27 29.50
CA LYS A 536 21.92 -5.55 30.05
C LYS A 536 20.78 -5.31 31.03
N ILE A 537 19.61 -5.87 30.74
CA ILE A 537 18.48 -5.92 31.68
C ILE A 537 18.91 -6.74 32.91
N LYS A 538 18.73 -6.18 34.11
CA LYS A 538 19.05 -6.87 35.36
C LYS A 538 18.08 -8.04 35.54
N LYS A 539 18.54 -9.15 36.14
CA LYS A 539 17.72 -10.37 36.33
C LYS A 539 16.45 -10.17 37.16
N ASN A 540 16.36 -9.09 37.93
CA ASN A 540 15.23 -8.75 38.77
C ASN A 540 14.28 -7.71 38.14
N VAL A 541 14.49 -7.37 36.86
CA VAL A 541 13.69 -6.40 36.11
C VAL A 541 13.00 -7.13 34.96
N THR A 542 11.68 -7.10 34.98
CA THR A 542 10.86 -7.45 33.81
C THR A 542 10.60 -6.15 33.07
N ARG A 543 11.06 -6.05 31.83
CA ARG A 543 10.88 -4.84 31.03
C ARG A 543 10.22 -5.19 29.71
N GLU A 544 9.09 -4.54 29.46
CA GLU A 544 8.28 -4.65 28.25
C GLU A 544 8.12 -3.25 27.64
N ASP A 545 7.47 -3.17 26.49
CA ASP A 545 7.20 -1.89 25.85
C ASP A 545 6.28 -1.03 26.76
N HIS A 546 6.72 0.19 27.07
CA HIS A 546 6.02 1.15 27.94
C HIS A 546 5.78 0.72 29.42
N PHE A 547 6.36 -0.40 29.89
CA PHE A 547 6.23 -0.86 31.27
C PHE A 547 7.51 -1.52 31.79
N GLU A 548 7.93 -1.15 33.00
CA GLU A 548 9.05 -1.77 33.70
C GLU A 548 8.61 -2.20 35.11
N PHE A 549 8.85 -3.46 35.46
CA PHE A 549 8.59 -3.99 36.80
C PHE A 549 9.91 -4.42 37.45
N ILE A 550 10.21 -3.85 38.61
CA ILE A 550 11.44 -4.09 39.37
C ILE A 550 11.08 -4.84 40.65
N ASN A 551 11.55 -6.08 40.78
CA ASN A 551 11.43 -6.83 42.01
C ASN A 551 12.64 -6.54 42.92
N ASN A 552 12.43 -5.79 43.99
CA ASN A 552 13.45 -5.46 45.00
C ASN A 552 13.10 -6.01 46.40
N ILE A 553 12.30 -7.07 46.46
CA ILE A 553 11.93 -7.73 47.71
C ILE A 553 13.15 -8.42 48.34
N LYS A 554 13.37 -8.17 49.64
CA LYS A 554 14.43 -8.78 50.44
C LYS A 554 13.85 -9.65 51.54
N GLY A 555 14.49 -10.78 51.85
CA GLY A 555 14.14 -11.62 53.01
C GLY A 555 12.81 -12.37 52.92
N GLY A 556 12.17 -12.44 51.74
CA GLY A 556 10.94 -13.21 51.55
C GLY A 556 9.69 -12.61 52.19
N VAL A 557 9.68 -11.30 52.48
CA VAL A 557 8.51 -10.58 53.03
C VAL A 557 7.27 -10.62 52.13
N VAL A 558 7.48 -10.88 50.83
CA VAL A 558 6.48 -11.33 49.87
C VAL A 558 7.00 -12.63 49.23
N PRO A 559 6.31 -13.77 49.39
CA PRO A 559 6.66 -15.03 48.74
C PRO A 559 6.76 -14.89 47.21
N ASN A 560 7.72 -15.61 46.59
CA ASN A 560 7.96 -15.55 45.14
C ASN A 560 6.73 -15.92 44.29
N GLU A 561 5.86 -16.80 44.80
CA GLU A 561 4.62 -17.19 44.15
C GLU A 561 3.62 -16.04 43.96
N PHE A 562 3.68 -15.00 44.81
CA PHE A 562 2.78 -13.84 44.71
C PHE A 562 3.34 -12.69 43.88
N ILE A 563 4.60 -12.75 43.45
CA ILE A 563 5.23 -11.66 42.67
C ILE A 563 4.61 -11.53 41.28
N GLY A 564 4.35 -12.67 40.60
CA GLY A 564 3.63 -12.67 39.31
C GLY A 564 2.23 -12.05 39.41
N PRO A 565 1.38 -12.48 40.37
CA PRO A 565 0.09 -11.85 40.63
C PRO A 565 0.14 -10.35 40.96
N VAL A 566 1.18 -9.89 41.68
CA VAL A 566 1.40 -8.45 41.93
C VAL A 566 1.67 -7.71 40.62
N GLU A 567 2.55 -8.24 39.79
CA GLU A 567 2.86 -7.67 38.46
C GLU A 567 1.59 -7.60 37.59
N ASP A 568 0.81 -8.69 37.53
CA ASP A 568 -0.47 -8.72 36.81
C ASP A 568 -1.47 -7.68 37.34
N GLY A 569 -1.47 -7.44 38.66
CA GLY A 569 -2.33 -6.45 39.30
C GLY A 569 -1.95 -5.02 38.95
N VAL A 570 -0.66 -4.75 38.77
CA VAL A 570 -0.16 -3.47 38.26
C VAL A 570 -0.49 -3.31 36.78
N ARG A 571 -0.27 -4.35 35.95
CA ARG A 571 -0.60 -4.32 34.52
C ARG A 571 -2.08 -3.99 34.28
N GLU A 572 -2.98 -4.63 35.01
CA GLU A 572 -4.42 -4.34 34.94
C GLU A 572 -4.76 -2.92 35.43
N ALA A 573 -4.00 -2.38 36.39
CA ALA A 573 -4.18 -1.01 36.85
C ALA A 573 -3.71 0.04 35.83
N LEU A 574 -2.74 -0.28 34.97
CA LEU A 574 -2.25 0.59 33.90
C LEU A 574 -3.27 0.76 32.77
N ASP A 575 -4.16 -0.22 32.53
CA ASP A 575 -5.14 -0.14 31.44
C ASP A 575 -6.12 1.03 31.60
N ARG A 576 -6.30 1.55 32.82
CA ARG A 576 -7.14 2.72 33.11
C ARG A 576 -6.40 3.77 33.94
N GLY A 577 -6.04 4.87 33.29
CA GLY A 577 -5.40 6.03 33.90
C GLY A 577 -6.28 6.80 34.89
N ILE A 578 -5.68 7.82 35.49
CA ILE A 578 -6.22 8.56 36.64
C ILE A 578 -6.82 9.90 36.20
N VAL A 579 -6.26 10.54 35.18
CA VAL A 579 -6.61 11.89 34.75
C VAL A 579 -7.91 11.90 33.96
N ALA A 580 -7.95 11.13 32.88
CA ALA A 580 -9.12 10.99 32.03
C ALA A 580 -9.51 9.54 31.80
N GLY A 581 -8.75 8.55 32.30
CA GLY A 581 -9.02 7.13 32.15
C GLY A 581 -8.39 6.51 30.92
N PHE A 582 -7.39 7.15 30.29
CA PHE A 582 -6.66 6.53 29.17
C PHE A 582 -5.60 5.59 29.71
N LYS A 583 -5.22 4.57 28.94
CA LYS A 583 -4.16 3.64 29.32
C LYS A 583 -2.87 4.38 29.68
N MET A 584 -2.29 4.03 30.82
CA MET A 584 -1.01 4.54 31.28
C MET A 584 0.16 3.84 30.58
N VAL A 585 1.14 4.62 30.17
CA VAL A 585 2.35 4.19 29.45
C VAL A 585 3.59 4.86 30.04
N ASP A 586 4.76 4.29 29.79
CA ASP A 586 6.06 4.78 30.24
C ASP A 586 6.19 4.86 31.76
N VAL A 587 5.76 3.79 32.45
CA VAL A 587 5.81 3.71 33.93
C VAL A 587 6.72 2.57 34.39
N SER A 588 7.65 2.90 35.29
CA SER A 588 8.48 1.94 36.02
C SER A 588 7.94 1.77 37.44
N VAL A 589 7.76 0.52 37.85
CA VAL A 589 7.15 0.13 39.13
C VAL A 589 8.08 -0.79 39.89
N GLU A 590 8.54 -0.34 41.05
CA GLU A 590 9.38 -1.08 41.97
C GLU A 590 8.54 -1.63 43.13
N LEU A 591 8.52 -2.96 43.27
CA LEU A 591 8.06 -3.65 44.46
C LEU A 591 9.22 -3.77 45.45
N TYR A 592 9.21 -2.93 46.49
CA TYR A 592 10.34 -2.83 47.44
C TYR A 592 10.05 -3.40 48.84
N ASP A 593 8.77 -3.50 49.22
CA ASP A 593 8.36 -3.99 50.54
C ASP A 593 6.92 -4.54 50.51
N GLY A 594 6.49 -5.21 51.57
CA GLY A 594 5.17 -5.81 51.70
C GLY A 594 5.07 -6.73 52.91
N SER A 595 3.93 -7.38 53.07
CA SER A 595 3.80 -8.47 54.04
C SER A 595 2.77 -9.49 53.59
N TYR A 596 2.82 -10.68 54.17
CA TYR A 596 1.85 -11.74 53.93
C TYR A 596 1.39 -12.36 55.26
N HIS A 597 0.27 -13.07 55.21
CA HIS A 597 -0.25 -13.90 56.29
C HIS A 597 -0.30 -15.36 55.83
N ASP A 598 0.21 -16.30 56.62
CA ASP A 598 0.42 -17.70 56.18
C ASP A 598 -0.86 -18.43 55.73
N VAL A 599 -2.02 -18.04 56.28
CA VAL A 599 -3.30 -18.75 56.04
C VAL A 599 -4.25 -17.97 55.13
N ASP A 600 -4.19 -16.64 55.19
CA ASP A 600 -5.18 -15.76 54.53
C ASP A 600 -4.64 -15.12 53.24
N SER A 601 -3.35 -15.30 52.94
CA SER A 601 -2.79 -14.76 51.69
C SER A 601 -3.27 -15.54 50.48
N SER A 602 -3.56 -14.80 49.41
CA SER A 602 -3.96 -15.39 48.13
C SER A 602 -3.39 -14.58 46.96
N GLU A 603 -3.24 -15.22 45.81
CA GLU A 603 -2.80 -14.56 44.57
C GLU A 603 -3.73 -13.39 44.20
N ILE A 604 -5.04 -13.60 44.33
CA ILE A 604 -6.06 -12.57 44.04
C ILE A 604 -5.93 -11.38 45.00
N ALA A 605 -5.68 -11.63 46.28
CA ALA A 605 -5.54 -10.56 47.27
C ALA A 605 -4.30 -9.70 47.00
N PHE A 606 -3.17 -10.32 46.63
CA PHE A 606 -1.96 -9.60 46.22
C PHE A 606 -2.13 -8.83 44.92
N LYS A 607 -2.84 -9.40 43.93
CA LYS A 607 -3.21 -8.72 42.69
C LYS A 607 -4.04 -7.46 42.95
N ILE A 608 -5.06 -7.55 43.80
CA ILE A 608 -5.92 -6.41 44.18
C ILE A 608 -5.12 -5.38 44.97
N ALA A 609 -4.32 -5.81 45.94
CA ALA A 609 -3.47 -4.93 46.74
C ALA A 609 -2.50 -4.13 45.84
N ALA A 610 -1.88 -4.77 44.86
CA ALA A 610 -1.02 -4.12 43.88
C ALA A 610 -1.76 -3.10 43.01
N SER A 611 -2.96 -3.44 42.52
CA SER A 611 -3.79 -2.50 41.76
C SER A 611 -4.17 -1.26 42.59
N MET A 612 -4.49 -1.44 43.87
CA MET A 612 -4.80 -0.34 44.79
C MET A 612 -3.57 0.52 45.08
N GLY A 613 -2.44 -0.11 45.39
CA GLY A 613 -1.17 0.58 45.66
C GLY A 613 -0.71 1.40 44.46
N PHE A 614 -0.78 0.84 43.25
CA PHE A 614 -0.43 1.55 42.03
C PHE A 614 -1.31 2.79 41.82
N LYS A 615 -2.64 2.65 41.91
CA LYS A 615 -3.58 3.76 41.71
C LYS A 615 -3.36 4.89 42.71
N GLU A 616 -3.01 4.58 43.95
CA GLU A 616 -2.75 5.60 44.97
C GLU A 616 -1.42 6.31 44.75
N ALA A 617 -0.37 5.57 44.39
CA ALA A 617 0.92 6.15 44.04
C ALA A 617 0.78 7.06 42.81
N ALA A 618 0.08 6.61 41.77
CA ALA A 618 -0.04 7.33 40.51
C ALA A 618 -0.87 8.63 40.63
N LYS A 619 -1.80 8.74 41.59
CA LYS A 619 -2.47 10.03 41.91
C LYS A 619 -1.48 11.08 42.43
N SER A 620 -0.51 10.63 43.22
CA SER A 620 0.49 11.51 43.86
C SER A 620 1.71 11.77 42.97
N ALA A 621 1.89 10.99 41.90
CA ALA A 621 3.01 11.05 40.95
C ALA A 621 2.87 12.11 39.84
N ARG A 622 1.95 13.07 40.02
CA ARG A 622 1.61 14.10 39.02
C ARG A 622 1.27 13.49 37.65
N PRO A 623 0.12 12.82 37.53
CA PRO A 623 -0.27 12.17 36.28
C PRO A 623 -0.65 13.22 35.23
N VAL A 624 -0.29 12.96 33.97
CA VAL A 624 -0.50 13.85 32.82
C VAL A 624 -1.04 13.09 31.62
N LEU A 625 -1.73 13.81 30.72
CA LEU A 625 -2.16 13.28 29.44
C LEU A 625 -1.04 13.37 28.42
N LEU A 626 -0.97 12.36 27.56
CA LEU A 626 -0.10 12.29 26.40
C LEU A 626 -0.95 12.27 25.12
N GLU A 627 -0.53 13.04 24.11
CA GLU A 627 -1.07 12.98 22.75
C GLU A 627 -0.06 12.36 21.77
N PRO A 628 -0.53 11.65 20.74
CA PRO A 628 0.35 11.11 19.71
C PRO A 628 0.88 12.23 18.82
N ILE A 629 2.20 12.30 18.72
CA ILE A 629 2.93 13.18 17.81
C ILE A 629 3.28 12.40 16.56
N MET A 630 2.93 12.98 15.42
CA MET A 630 3.18 12.42 14.11
C MET A 630 4.45 13.04 13.53
N LYS A 631 5.34 12.21 13.01
CA LYS A 631 6.39 12.63 12.10
C LYS A 631 5.76 12.87 10.73
N VAL A 632 5.58 14.13 10.40
CA VAL A 632 4.99 14.60 9.16
C VAL A 632 6.10 14.98 8.20
N GLU A 633 6.10 14.38 7.02
CA GLU A 633 6.91 14.84 5.89
C GLU A 633 5.98 15.41 4.83
N VAL A 634 6.03 16.72 4.62
CA VAL A 634 5.31 17.39 3.54
C VAL A 634 6.26 17.57 2.37
N VAL A 635 6.01 16.86 1.27
CA VAL A 635 6.75 17.02 0.03
C VAL A 635 5.98 18.00 -0.85
N THR A 636 6.60 19.14 -1.15
CA THR A 636 5.98 20.22 -1.91
C THR A 636 6.98 20.90 -2.84
N PRO A 637 6.54 21.48 -3.96
CA PRO A 637 7.35 22.40 -4.74
C PRO A 637 7.84 23.59 -3.90
N GLU A 638 9.05 24.08 -4.17
CA GLU A 638 9.68 25.18 -3.44
C GLU A 638 8.80 26.44 -3.37
N LYS A 639 7.97 26.69 -4.40
CA LYS A 639 7.05 27.83 -4.47
C LYS A 639 6.04 27.90 -3.32
N PHE A 640 5.68 26.78 -2.68
CA PHE A 640 4.67 26.72 -1.61
C PHE A 640 5.27 26.53 -0.22
N MET A 641 6.60 26.54 -0.10
CA MET A 641 7.29 26.22 1.16
C MET A 641 6.90 27.18 2.30
N GLY A 642 6.69 28.47 2.00
CA GLY A 642 6.24 29.48 2.98
C GLY A 642 4.86 29.16 3.55
N ASP A 643 3.89 28.78 2.71
CA ASP A 643 2.54 28.46 3.14
C ASP A 643 2.49 27.16 3.97
N ILE A 644 3.28 26.15 3.57
CA ILE A 644 3.39 24.88 4.32
C ILE A 644 3.96 25.10 5.71
N THR A 645 5.09 25.82 5.80
CA THR A 645 5.74 26.07 7.09
C THR A 645 4.84 26.89 8.02
N GLY A 646 4.16 27.91 7.49
CA GLY A 646 3.16 28.67 8.24
C GLY A 646 2.00 27.80 8.72
N SER A 647 1.50 26.89 7.88
CA SER A 647 0.39 26.01 8.23
C SER A 647 0.76 24.94 9.26
N LEU A 648 1.95 24.34 9.19
CA LEU A 648 2.42 23.38 10.17
C LEU A 648 2.63 24.06 11.54
N ASN A 649 3.22 25.26 11.55
CA ASN A 649 3.43 26.03 12.78
C ASN A 649 2.10 26.42 13.46
N SER A 650 1.08 26.81 12.68
CA SER A 650 -0.23 27.15 13.26
C SER A 650 -0.95 25.94 13.88
N LYS A 651 -0.55 24.73 13.49
CA LYS A 651 -1.04 23.43 13.99
C LYS A 651 -0.17 22.85 15.10
N ARG A 652 0.57 23.70 15.84
CA ARG A 652 1.51 23.27 16.89
C ARG A 652 2.62 22.33 16.38
N GLY A 653 2.89 22.37 15.08
CA GLY A 653 3.95 21.60 14.46
C GLY A 653 5.32 22.21 14.74
N GLN A 654 6.30 21.36 15.04
CA GLN A 654 7.70 21.74 15.16
C GLN A 654 8.45 21.29 13.91
N ILE A 655 8.99 22.23 13.14
CA ILE A 655 9.81 21.92 11.95
C ILE A 655 11.17 21.39 12.42
N GLU A 656 11.54 20.19 11.95
CA GLU A 656 12.84 19.58 12.24
C GLU A 656 13.88 19.93 11.17
N GLY A 657 13.45 20.05 9.92
CA GLY A 657 14.36 20.34 8.82
C GLY A 657 13.66 20.39 7.47
N MET A 658 14.43 20.83 6.47
CA MET A 658 14.03 20.87 5.08
C MET A 658 15.10 20.17 4.25
N GLU A 659 14.68 19.24 3.40
CA GLU A 659 15.58 18.47 2.53
C GLU A 659 15.23 18.71 1.06
N GLU A 660 16.26 18.72 0.23
CA GLU A 660 16.10 18.65 -1.22
C GLU A 660 15.79 17.22 -1.62
N ARG A 661 14.69 17.02 -2.35
CA ARG A 661 14.29 15.71 -2.87
C ARG A 661 14.06 15.83 -4.36
N GLY A 662 15.16 15.85 -5.11
CA GLY A 662 15.16 16.08 -6.55
C GLY A 662 14.63 17.48 -6.88
N LEU A 663 13.44 17.55 -7.48
CA LEU A 663 12.79 18.79 -7.92
C LEU A 663 11.77 19.33 -6.90
N ALA A 664 11.53 18.60 -5.82
CA ALA A 664 10.68 19.00 -4.70
C ALA A 664 11.49 19.26 -3.43
N ARG A 665 10.87 19.95 -2.47
CA ARG A 665 11.38 20.15 -1.11
C ARG A 665 10.56 19.30 -0.16
N ALA A 666 11.22 18.57 0.72
CA ALA A 666 10.57 17.85 1.81
C ALA A 666 10.71 18.66 3.10
N VAL A 667 9.59 19.05 3.70
CA VAL A 667 9.54 19.69 5.03
C VAL A 667 9.22 18.62 6.05
N LYS A 668 10.17 18.33 6.95
CA LYS A 668 9.98 17.38 8.05
C LYS A 668 9.56 18.14 9.29
N ALA A 669 8.49 17.71 9.92
CA ALA A 669 7.93 18.31 11.11
C ALA A 669 7.34 17.26 12.05
N LYS A 670 7.27 17.60 13.33
CA LYS A 670 6.52 16.85 14.34
C LYS A 670 5.24 17.58 14.66
N VAL A 671 4.09 16.96 14.42
CA VAL A 671 2.77 17.61 14.56
C VAL A 671 1.82 16.72 15.36
N PRO A 672 1.06 17.27 16.31
CA PRO A 672 0.03 16.50 17.01
C PRO A 672 -1.05 15.98 16.06
N LEU A 673 -1.41 14.70 16.16
CA LEU A 673 -2.44 14.08 15.30
C LEU A 673 -3.80 14.81 15.39
N SER A 674 -4.12 15.34 16.58
CA SER A 674 -5.33 16.11 16.85
C SER A 674 -5.50 17.33 15.94
N GLU A 675 -4.40 17.92 15.47
CA GLU A 675 -4.39 19.09 14.59
C GLU A 675 -4.38 18.72 13.11
N MET A 676 -4.16 17.44 12.79
CA MET A 676 -4.00 16.95 11.41
C MET A 676 -5.33 16.52 10.77
N PHE A 677 -6.45 16.52 11.51
CA PHE A 677 -7.76 16.24 10.94
C PHE A 677 -8.12 17.26 9.84
N GLY A 678 -8.53 16.75 8.69
CA GLY A 678 -8.83 17.58 7.51
C GLY A 678 -7.61 18.27 6.88
N TYR A 679 -6.38 18.00 7.36
CA TYR A 679 -5.18 18.66 6.84
C TYR A 679 -4.97 18.39 5.36
N THR A 680 -5.28 17.19 4.86
CA THR A 680 -5.21 16.86 3.43
C THR A 680 -5.96 17.86 2.56
N THR A 681 -7.17 18.26 2.97
CA THR A 681 -8.01 19.21 2.23
C THR A 681 -7.40 20.61 2.23
N SER A 682 -6.96 21.07 3.40
CA SER A 682 -6.27 22.36 3.53
C SER A 682 -4.96 22.39 2.74
N LEU A 683 -4.16 21.33 2.84
CA LEU A 683 -2.87 21.18 2.16
C LEU A 683 -3.04 21.21 0.65
N ARG A 684 -4.01 20.48 0.11
CA ARG A 684 -4.34 20.51 -1.32
C ARG A 684 -4.78 21.90 -1.77
N SER A 685 -5.63 22.57 -1.00
CA SER A 685 -6.08 23.93 -1.32
C SER A 685 -4.90 24.91 -1.39
N MET A 686 -4.00 24.87 -0.40
CA MET A 686 -2.84 25.77 -0.34
C MET A 686 -1.78 25.50 -1.41
N THR A 687 -1.69 24.26 -1.91
CA THR A 687 -0.61 23.85 -2.81
C THR A 687 -1.08 23.48 -4.21
N GLU A 688 -2.31 23.87 -4.57
CA GLU A 688 -2.93 23.47 -5.86
C GLU A 688 -2.90 21.94 -6.04
N GLY A 689 -3.03 21.19 -4.95
CA GLY A 689 -2.94 19.73 -4.90
C GLY A 689 -1.53 19.16 -4.93
N ARG A 690 -0.49 19.99 -5.08
CA ARG A 690 0.90 19.56 -5.36
C ARG A 690 1.72 19.15 -4.17
N ALA A 691 1.29 19.49 -2.96
CA ALA A 691 1.88 18.90 -1.78
C ALA A 691 1.21 17.57 -1.45
N SER A 692 2.04 16.58 -1.23
CA SER A 692 1.65 15.39 -0.49
C SER A 692 2.23 15.52 0.91
N PHE A 693 1.56 14.93 1.88
CA PHE A 693 2.20 14.67 3.15
C PHE A 693 2.06 13.19 3.47
N THR A 694 3.12 12.65 4.04
CA THR A 694 3.07 11.38 4.75
C THR A 694 3.17 11.71 6.22
N MET A 695 2.45 10.95 7.04
CA MET A 695 2.63 11.03 8.48
C MET A 695 2.77 9.63 9.05
N GLU A 696 3.73 9.47 9.93
CA GLU A 696 3.99 8.24 10.66
C GLU A 696 3.97 8.57 12.15
N PHE A 697 3.52 7.63 12.98
CA PHE A 697 3.60 7.82 14.42
C PHE A 697 5.07 7.92 14.84
N ASP A 698 5.40 8.93 15.65
CA ASP A 698 6.76 9.13 16.17
C ASP A 698 6.84 8.73 17.64
N HIS A 699 6.11 9.45 18.49
CA HIS A 699 6.08 9.20 19.94
C HIS A 699 4.85 9.86 20.57
N TYR A 700 4.68 9.63 21.87
CA TYR A 700 3.70 10.33 22.69
C TYR A 700 4.34 11.51 23.42
N GLU A 701 3.70 12.68 23.40
CA GLU A 701 4.18 13.89 24.08
C GLU A 701 3.12 14.44 25.04
N VAL A 702 3.56 15.15 26.08
CA VAL A 702 2.67 15.76 27.09
C VAL A 702 1.75 16.79 26.45
N VAL A 703 0.45 16.60 26.67
CA VAL A 703 -0.58 17.52 26.17
C VAL A 703 -0.46 18.87 26.87
N PRO A 704 -0.47 19.99 26.12
CA PRO A 704 -0.49 21.32 26.72
C PRO A 704 -1.67 21.50 27.70
N PRO A 705 -1.50 22.19 28.85
CA PRO A 705 -2.51 22.27 29.90
C PRO A 705 -3.90 22.72 29.44
N ASN A 706 -3.95 23.65 28.49
CA ASN A 706 -5.20 24.19 27.95
C ASN A 706 -6.00 23.12 27.19
N VAL A 707 -5.32 22.30 26.39
CA VAL A 707 -5.92 21.22 25.60
C VAL A 707 -6.31 20.06 26.51
N ALA A 708 -5.47 19.73 27.49
CA ALA A 708 -5.74 18.70 28.49
C ALA A 708 -7.04 18.99 29.25
N ALA A 709 -7.27 20.23 29.68
CA ALA A 709 -8.50 20.63 30.36
C ALA A 709 -9.75 20.40 29.51
N THR A 710 -9.69 20.67 28.20
CA THR A 710 -10.80 20.41 27.26
C THR A 710 -11.09 18.92 27.12
N ILE A 711 -10.06 18.08 27.01
CA ILE A 711 -10.20 16.62 26.90
C ILE A 711 -10.83 16.05 28.17
N ILE A 712 -10.34 16.47 29.35
CA ILE A 712 -10.88 16.03 30.64
C ILE A 712 -12.36 16.42 30.78
N ALA A 713 -12.74 17.62 30.34
CA ALA A 713 -14.12 18.07 30.38
C ALA A 713 -15.03 17.30 29.43
N GLY A 714 -14.54 16.86 28.27
CA GLY A 714 -15.32 16.12 27.28
C GLY A 714 -15.59 14.65 27.63
N ARG A 715 -14.86 14.08 28.59
CA ARG A 715 -15.02 12.69 29.06
C ARG A 715 -15.77 12.57 30.40
N LYS A 716 -16.00 13.69 31.09
CA LYS A 716 -16.93 13.79 32.23
C LYS A 716 -18.35 13.92 31.73
#